data_AF-A0A965Q4C6-F1
#
_entry.id   AF-A0A965Q4C6-F1
#
_cell.length_a   1.000
_cell.length_b   1.000
_cell.length_c   1.000
_cell.angle_alpha   90.00
_cell.angle_beta   90.00
_cell.angle_gamma   90.00
#
_symmetry.space_group_name_H-M   'P 1'
#
loop_
_entity.id
_entity.type
_entity.pdbx_description
1 polymer ?
#
loop_
_entity_poly.entity_id
_entity_poly.type
_entity_poly.pdbx_seq_one_letter_code
_entity_poly.pdbx_strand_id
1 'polypeptide(L)'
;MTINFNKKRVLVIGLGDTGQSVLHFLMDKECVIHAIDTRSSLENLDEIKEKFKKVKFSVGEIFNEDILKDIELIIISPGVSLKESYVQAALNLGIPVVGDIEIFAQVKSISSKVIGITGSNGKTTVTSLVGELLKAAGISTIVGGNIGIPILNTLNQKVPEVYVLELSSYQLETTYSLALESATVLNISEDHMDRYSSIEEYAKAKCRIFNHAKKIILNRDDEYLKSQINEDSVTFGNHSDEKNYGIKKNGNQYFIAKGNAEIISLDEIKLKGLHNILNIMAALALCEPFKISNDVIKKVVSQFKAPPHRVEYVDSISGIDFYNDSKGTNVGAAIAAIQSMSKPVLLIAGGDGKNQNFKPLINILKSKVKNISLIGKDAQIMKEVFSDKAIRITIEKNLELAVIKSFELANSGDVILLSPACASTDMFKNYVQRGEVFKDCVSKLKIMIDKFSNKSTIDKPSFDQGLFWVSCILIAIGLIMVYSSSISFAESSKLTKHQNYFFLLRQSIYILLGFVVGFITFQIPIRWWQKMSPYLFMAGMVSLILVLIPGIGHVVNGSRRWISLLIFNMQPSEFMKLFTAMYASDYVLRKSKEIGSFLKGFLPMAAVIMLIGALLLLEPDFGAFAVISVIAMCTLILGGIDKKILMGLSIVAPIGMAALIFSSDYRYQRLIGFFNPWADPYGKGYQLSHALIAFGRGEFFGVGLGGSVEKLLYLPEAHTDFILAVLGEEFGFSGVLIVIGLFSWLVIRAFGIAKEAIINESYYSALLSQGIGIWFGTQGIINMGVNMGLLPTKGLTLPLLSYGGSGILANMVALAILLRIDWENRRGLRGI
;
A
#
# COMPACT_ATOMS: atom_id res chain seq x y z
N MET A 1 21.46 -32.10 -36.17
CA MET A 1 21.52 -33.12 -35.11
C MET A 1 20.09 -33.36 -34.63
N THR A 2 19.60 -34.59 -34.58
CA THR A 2 18.27 -34.91 -34.02
C THR A 2 18.45 -35.41 -32.59
N ILE A 3 17.81 -34.78 -31.61
CA ILE A 3 17.94 -35.13 -30.19
C ILE A 3 16.98 -36.28 -29.89
N ASN A 4 17.53 -37.45 -29.62
CA ASN A 4 16.80 -38.55 -28.99
C ASN A 4 16.92 -38.43 -27.47
N PHE A 5 15.79 -38.34 -26.76
CA PHE A 5 15.75 -38.25 -25.30
C PHE A 5 15.69 -39.63 -24.62
N ASN A 6 15.37 -40.69 -25.35
CA ASN A 6 15.12 -42.00 -24.75
C ASN A 6 16.39 -42.59 -24.09
N LYS A 7 16.27 -43.00 -22.83
CA LYS A 7 17.28 -43.53 -21.91
C LYS A 7 18.52 -42.64 -21.69
N LYS A 8 18.49 -41.39 -22.14
CA LYS A 8 19.61 -40.47 -21.97
C LYS A 8 19.67 -39.89 -20.56
N ARG A 9 20.89 -39.59 -20.12
CA ARG A 9 21.16 -38.77 -18.93
C ARG A 9 21.28 -37.30 -19.32
N VAL A 10 20.31 -36.49 -18.91
CA VAL A 10 20.13 -35.10 -19.30
C VAL A 10 20.43 -34.18 -18.12
N LEU A 11 21.32 -33.21 -18.34
CA LEU A 11 21.63 -32.15 -17.38
C LEU A 11 20.91 -30.86 -17.77
N VAL A 12 20.03 -30.37 -16.89
CA VAL A 12 19.31 -29.09 -17.06
C VAL A 12 20.00 -28.02 -16.22
N ILE A 13 20.45 -26.93 -16.84
CA ILE A 13 21.25 -25.89 -16.19
C ILE A 13 20.44 -24.59 -16.09
N GLY A 14 20.10 -24.20 -14.87
CA GLY A 14 19.27 -23.05 -14.51
C GLY A 14 17.79 -23.43 -14.32
N LEU A 15 17.23 -23.05 -13.17
CA LEU A 15 15.88 -23.42 -12.68
C LEU A 15 14.85 -22.28 -12.73
N GLY A 16 15.13 -21.21 -13.49
CA GLY A 16 14.13 -20.17 -13.78
C GLY A 16 12.96 -20.68 -14.64
N ASP A 17 12.09 -19.78 -15.10
CA ASP A 17 10.87 -20.12 -15.86
C ASP A 17 11.16 -21.01 -17.09
N THR A 18 12.22 -20.69 -17.85
CA THR A 18 12.67 -21.53 -18.98
C THR A 18 13.11 -22.91 -18.52
N GLY A 19 13.90 -23.02 -17.45
CA GLY A 19 14.35 -24.29 -16.89
C GLY A 19 13.19 -25.16 -16.44
N GLN A 20 12.20 -24.59 -15.76
CA GLN A 20 10.99 -25.31 -15.36
C GLN A 20 10.16 -25.77 -16.56
N SER A 21 10.10 -24.99 -17.65
CA SER A 21 9.45 -25.43 -18.89
C SER A 21 10.17 -26.61 -19.55
N VAL A 22 11.50 -26.64 -19.47
CA VAL A 22 12.32 -27.78 -19.92
C VAL A 22 12.03 -29.01 -19.06
N LEU A 23 12.02 -28.88 -17.72
CA LEU A 23 11.70 -29.99 -16.83
C LEU A 23 10.31 -30.56 -17.14
N HIS A 24 9.30 -29.71 -17.31
CA HIS A 24 7.97 -30.12 -17.72
C HIS A 24 7.96 -30.93 -19.02
N PHE A 25 8.64 -30.44 -20.05
CA PHE A 25 8.73 -31.13 -21.33
C PHE A 25 9.43 -32.50 -21.21
N LEU A 26 10.46 -32.61 -20.37
CA LEU A 26 11.21 -33.85 -20.18
C LEU A 26 10.48 -34.88 -19.31
N MET A 27 9.52 -34.47 -18.47
CA MET A 27 8.76 -35.41 -17.63
C MET A 27 7.99 -36.46 -18.44
N ASP A 28 7.61 -36.12 -19.68
CA ASP A 28 6.92 -37.01 -20.61
C ASP A 28 7.90 -37.84 -21.48
N LYS A 29 9.21 -37.77 -21.19
CA LYS A 29 10.27 -38.51 -21.90
C LYS A 29 10.89 -39.56 -20.99
N GLU A 30 11.28 -40.69 -21.56
CA GLU A 30 12.01 -41.75 -20.86
C GLU A 30 13.49 -41.36 -20.66
N CYS A 31 13.80 -40.32 -19.88
CA CYS A 31 15.17 -39.88 -19.61
C CYS A 31 15.46 -39.77 -18.11
N VAL A 32 16.75 -39.81 -17.74
CA VAL A 32 17.22 -39.54 -16.38
C VAL A 32 17.64 -38.08 -16.30
N ILE A 33 17.01 -37.31 -15.41
CA ILE A 33 17.16 -35.85 -15.37
C ILE A 33 17.92 -35.44 -14.11
N HIS A 34 19.00 -34.67 -14.29
CA HIS A 34 19.68 -33.93 -13.23
C HIS A 34 19.54 -32.44 -13.53
N ALA A 35 19.05 -31.65 -12.58
CA ALA A 35 18.90 -30.21 -12.73
C ALA A 35 19.77 -29.45 -11.72
N ILE A 36 20.40 -28.38 -12.19
CA ILE A 36 21.38 -27.59 -11.42
C ILE A 36 21.08 -26.09 -11.48
N ASP A 37 21.38 -25.35 -10.42
CA ASP A 37 21.34 -23.89 -10.41
C ASP A 37 22.41 -23.33 -9.46
N THR A 38 23.19 -22.36 -9.93
CA THR A 38 24.29 -21.77 -9.16
C THR A 38 23.81 -20.91 -7.99
N ARG A 39 22.53 -20.50 -7.99
CA ARG A 39 21.94 -19.75 -6.88
C ARG A 39 21.62 -20.67 -5.72
N SER A 40 22.14 -20.34 -4.54
CA SER A 40 21.88 -21.07 -3.29
C SER A 40 20.49 -20.81 -2.71
N SER A 41 19.88 -19.67 -3.03
CA SER A 41 18.50 -19.34 -2.65
C SER A 41 17.65 -19.05 -3.89
N LEU A 42 16.68 -19.93 -4.15
CA LEU A 42 15.61 -19.73 -5.12
C LEU A 42 14.29 -19.65 -4.35
N GLU A 43 13.53 -18.56 -4.53
CA GLU A 43 12.28 -18.28 -3.79
C GLU A 43 11.29 -19.47 -3.79
N ASN A 44 11.26 -20.27 -4.86
CA ASN A 44 10.29 -21.36 -5.05
C ASN A 44 10.96 -22.75 -5.17
N LEU A 45 12.16 -22.94 -4.62
CA LEU A 45 12.91 -24.19 -4.81
C LEU A 45 12.18 -25.42 -4.27
N ASP A 46 11.57 -25.31 -3.09
CA ASP A 46 10.88 -26.44 -2.45
C ASP A 46 9.66 -26.85 -3.27
N GLU A 47 8.89 -25.89 -3.79
CA GLU A 47 7.77 -26.15 -4.71
C GLU A 47 8.24 -26.86 -6.00
N ILE A 48 9.37 -26.44 -6.58
CA ILE A 48 9.94 -27.08 -7.78
C ILE A 48 10.32 -28.53 -7.47
N LYS A 49 10.99 -28.79 -6.34
CA LYS A 49 11.37 -30.14 -5.91
C LYS A 49 10.15 -31.04 -5.68
N GLU A 50 9.11 -30.51 -5.04
CA GLU A 50 7.86 -31.23 -4.82
C GLU A 50 7.16 -31.58 -6.12
N LYS A 51 7.19 -30.67 -7.10
CA LYS A 51 6.57 -30.87 -8.43
C LYS A 51 7.30 -31.92 -9.27
N PHE A 52 8.62 -31.97 -9.18
CA PHE A 52 9.48 -32.81 -10.02
C PHE A 52 10.25 -33.87 -9.22
N LYS A 53 9.53 -34.72 -8.46
CA LYS A 53 10.13 -35.72 -7.54
C LYS A 53 11.09 -36.73 -8.19
N LYS A 54 11.00 -36.93 -9.51
CA LYS A 54 11.86 -37.86 -10.28
C LYS A 54 13.18 -37.21 -10.74
N VAL A 55 13.36 -35.91 -10.51
CA VAL A 55 14.54 -35.15 -10.95
C VAL A 55 15.53 -35.06 -9.79
N LYS A 56 16.81 -35.32 -10.06
CA LYS A 56 17.89 -35.05 -9.11
C LYS A 56 18.20 -33.55 -9.14
N PHE A 57 18.22 -32.88 -7.98
CA PHE A 57 18.52 -31.44 -7.89
C PHE A 57 19.84 -31.20 -7.16
N SER A 58 20.69 -30.32 -7.71
CA SER A 58 21.86 -29.76 -7.03
C SER A 58 21.82 -28.23 -7.12
N VAL A 59 21.75 -27.54 -5.99
CA VAL A 59 21.63 -26.08 -5.94
C VAL A 59 22.70 -25.47 -5.06
N GLY A 60 23.16 -24.28 -5.42
CA GLY A 60 24.33 -23.66 -4.81
C GLY A 60 25.63 -24.33 -5.28
N GLU A 61 26.75 -23.80 -4.78
CA GLU A 61 28.13 -24.18 -5.13
C GLU A 61 28.59 -23.78 -6.55
N ILE A 62 29.92 -23.74 -6.73
CA ILE A 62 30.57 -23.68 -8.04
C ILE A 62 30.62 -25.13 -8.53
N PHE A 63 29.88 -25.44 -9.60
CA PHE A 63 29.90 -26.77 -10.19
C PHE A 63 31.24 -27.03 -10.88
N ASN A 64 31.83 -28.20 -10.63
CA ASN A 64 33.05 -28.68 -11.27
C ASN A 64 32.72 -29.73 -12.36
N GLU A 65 33.75 -30.31 -12.97
CA GLU A 65 33.59 -31.29 -14.06
C GLU A 65 32.93 -32.61 -13.60
N ASP A 66 32.91 -32.93 -12.31
CA ASP A 66 32.31 -34.18 -11.80
C ASP A 66 30.81 -34.26 -12.11
N ILE A 67 30.14 -33.11 -12.27
CA ILE A 67 28.72 -33.06 -12.61
C ILE A 67 28.43 -33.53 -14.04
N LEU A 68 29.46 -33.58 -14.90
CA LEU A 68 29.36 -34.05 -16.28
C LEU A 68 29.48 -35.57 -16.39
N LYS A 69 29.86 -36.25 -15.31
CA LYS A 69 29.99 -37.71 -15.30
C LYS A 69 28.68 -38.33 -15.75
N ASP A 70 28.77 -39.22 -16.73
CA ASP A 70 27.62 -39.96 -17.28
C ASP A 70 26.57 -39.09 -18.00
N ILE A 71 26.79 -37.79 -18.21
CA ILE A 71 25.86 -36.89 -18.92
C ILE A 71 26.03 -37.02 -20.44
N GLU A 72 24.92 -37.09 -21.17
CA GLU A 72 24.88 -37.26 -22.63
C GLU A 72 24.23 -36.09 -23.38
N LEU A 73 23.57 -35.19 -22.66
CA LEU A 73 22.91 -33.99 -23.20
C LEU A 73 22.82 -32.92 -22.13
N ILE A 74 23.17 -31.68 -22.49
CA ILE A 74 22.98 -30.51 -21.65
C ILE A 74 21.90 -29.62 -22.26
N ILE A 75 20.92 -29.24 -21.44
CA ILE A 75 19.93 -28.22 -21.78
C ILE A 75 20.17 -27.01 -20.89
N ILE A 76 20.62 -25.92 -21.50
CA ILE A 76 21.09 -24.73 -20.78
C ILE A 76 20.09 -23.59 -20.89
N SER A 77 19.79 -22.97 -19.75
CA SER A 77 19.01 -21.74 -19.69
C SER A 77 19.78 -20.58 -20.34
N PRO A 78 19.11 -19.68 -21.09
CA PRO A 78 19.79 -18.55 -21.73
C PRO A 78 20.49 -17.60 -20.75
N GLY A 79 20.09 -17.61 -19.47
CA GLY A 79 20.75 -16.82 -18.42
C GLY A 79 22.14 -17.31 -18.03
N VAL A 80 22.54 -18.52 -18.40
CA VAL A 80 23.85 -19.11 -18.07
C VAL A 80 24.79 -18.94 -19.26
N SER A 81 26.03 -18.53 -18.98
CA SER A 81 27.04 -18.30 -20.01
C SER A 81 27.55 -19.63 -20.55
N LEU A 82 27.75 -19.71 -21.87
CA LEU A 82 28.47 -20.84 -22.46
C LEU A 82 29.94 -20.85 -22.07
N LYS A 83 30.49 -19.72 -21.61
CA LYS A 83 31.90 -19.56 -21.20
C LYS A 83 32.21 -20.09 -19.80
N GLU A 84 31.20 -20.55 -19.06
CA GLU A 84 31.40 -21.20 -17.76
C GLU A 84 32.31 -22.42 -17.90
N SER A 85 33.22 -22.62 -16.94
CA SER A 85 34.26 -23.66 -17.02
C SER A 85 33.69 -25.06 -17.24
N TYR A 86 32.65 -25.44 -16.49
CA TYR A 86 31.99 -26.73 -16.62
C TYR A 86 31.20 -26.87 -17.94
N VAL A 87 30.72 -25.79 -18.53
CA VAL A 87 30.06 -25.82 -19.85
C VAL A 87 31.10 -26.00 -20.96
N GLN A 88 32.24 -25.30 -20.86
CA GLN A 88 33.36 -25.47 -21.78
C GLN A 88 33.94 -26.89 -21.71
N ALA A 89 34.09 -27.47 -20.51
CA ALA A 89 34.50 -28.85 -20.35
C ALA A 89 33.55 -29.83 -21.05
N ALA A 90 32.23 -29.62 -20.91
CA ALA A 90 31.24 -30.45 -21.61
C ALA A 90 31.34 -30.35 -23.14
N LEU A 91 31.51 -29.14 -23.67
CA LEU A 91 31.72 -28.91 -25.10
C LEU A 91 33.00 -29.59 -25.60
N ASN A 92 34.09 -29.54 -24.83
CA ASN A 92 35.36 -30.21 -25.16
C ASN A 92 35.25 -31.73 -25.14
N LEU A 93 34.38 -32.29 -24.30
CA LEU A 93 34.04 -33.72 -24.27
C LEU A 93 33.07 -34.13 -25.40
N GLY A 94 32.63 -33.19 -26.24
CA GLY A 94 31.67 -33.44 -27.32
C GLY A 94 30.23 -33.65 -26.83
N ILE A 95 29.93 -33.29 -25.58
CA ILE A 95 28.56 -33.37 -25.03
C ILE A 95 27.73 -32.25 -25.68
N PRO A 96 26.61 -32.57 -26.33
CA PRO A 96 25.75 -31.55 -26.95
C PRO A 96 25.16 -30.59 -25.91
N VAL A 97 25.31 -29.29 -26.15
CA VAL A 97 24.72 -28.22 -25.32
C VAL A 97 23.68 -27.47 -26.16
N VAL A 98 22.42 -27.51 -25.73
CA VAL A 98 21.29 -26.93 -26.48
C VAL A 98 20.38 -26.08 -25.58
N GLY A 99 19.63 -25.16 -26.18
CA GLY A 99 18.63 -24.35 -25.49
C GLY A 99 17.21 -24.89 -25.64
N ASP A 100 16.26 -24.22 -24.97
CA ASP A 100 14.81 -24.49 -25.10
C ASP A 100 14.29 -24.28 -26.52
N ILE A 101 14.79 -23.25 -27.21
CA ILE A 101 14.42 -22.95 -28.61
C ILE A 101 14.86 -24.06 -29.56
N GLU A 102 16.03 -24.67 -29.33
CA GLU A 102 16.51 -25.78 -30.15
C GLU A 102 15.63 -27.03 -29.99
N ILE A 103 15.24 -27.34 -28.75
CA ILE A 103 14.29 -28.43 -28.49
C ILE A 103 12.97 -28.15 -29.21
N PHE A 104 12.43 -26.94 -29.07
CA PHE A 104 11.22 -26.52 -29.76
C PHE A 104 11.34 -26.68 -31.29
N ALA A 105 12.46 -26.26 -31.89
CA ALA A 105 12.70 -26.37 -33.31
C ALA A 105 12.58 -27.81 -33.83
N GLN A 106 13.04 -28.78 -33.05
CA GLN A 106 13.05 -30.20 -33.41
C GLN A 106 11.71 -30.91 -33.18
N VAL A 107 10.90 -30.45 -32.22
CA VAL A 107 9.67 -31.16 -31.81
C VAL A 107 8.37 -30.48 -32.26
N LYS A 108 8.42 -29.22 -32.67
CA LYS A 108 7.23 -28.50 -33.16
C LYS A 108 6.63 -29.23 -34.37
N SER A 109 5.33 -29.00 -34.61
CA SER A 109 4.68 -29.49 -35.83
C SER A 109 5.37 -28.94 -37.08
N ILE A 110 5.57 -29.82 -38.07
CA ILE A 110 6.14 -29.46 -39.39
C ILE A 110 5.22 -28.47 -40.12
N SER A 111 3.91 -28.57 -39.90
CA SER A 111 2.90 -27.68 -40.50
C SER A 111 2.95 -26.24 -39.98
N SER A 112 3.47 -26.02 -38.77
CA SER A 112 3.54 -24.69 -38.17
C SER A 112 4.74 -23.90 -38.70
N LYS A 113 4.47 -22.72 -39.27
CA LYS A 113 5.49 -21.75 -39.67
C LYS A 113 6.02 -20.99 -38.46
N VAL A 114 7.23 -20.43 -38.58
CA VAL A 114 7.86 -19.67 -37.49
C VAL A 114 8.41 -18.34 -38.02
N ILE A 115 8.11 -17.25 -37.32
CA ILE A 115 8.69 -15.93 -37.54
C ILE A 115 9.66 -15.65 -36.40
N GLY A 116 10.92 -15.31 -36.71
CA GLY A 116 11.96 -15.04 -35.72
C GLY A 116 12.33 -13.56 -35.65
N ILE A 117 12.34 -12.99 -34.45
CA ILE A 117 12.60 -11.56 -34.25
C ILE A 117 13.68 -11.39 -33.20
N THR A 118 14.81 -10.77 -33.58
CA THR A 118 15.87 -10.37 -32.63
C THR A 118 16.33 -8.92 -32.90
N GLY A 119 17.27 -8.45 -32.08
CA GLY A 119 17.79 -7.08 -32.11
C GLY A 119 18.19 -6.62 -30.70
N SER A 120 18.88 -5.49 -30.60
CA SER A 120 19.10 -4.85 -29.29
C SER A 120 17.79 -4.28 -28.76
N ASN A 121 17.08 -3.51 -29.60
CA ASN A 121 15.85 -2.79 -29.24
C ASN A 121 14.68 -3.09 -30.19
N GLY A 122 13.45 -2.83 -29.74
CA GLY A 122 12.23 -2.97 -30.55
C GLY A 122 11.61 -4.38 -30.61
N LYS A 123 12.35 -5.42 -30.20
CA LYS A 123 11.94 -6.84 -30.28
C LYS A 123 10.50 -7.11 -29.82
N THR A 124 10.16 -6.76 -28.59
CA THR A 124 8.83 -7.03 -28.01
C THR A 124 7.72 -6.30 -28.75
N THR A 125 7.96 -5.06 -29.18
CA THR A 125 6.99 -4.26 -29.94
C THR A 125 6.69 -4.92 -31.29
N VAL A 126 7.74 -5.31 -32.03
CA VAL A 126 7.59 -5.98 -33.33
C VAL A 126 6.94 -7.35 -33.17
N THR A 127 7.37 -8.14 -32.18
CA THR A 127 6.82 -9.48 -31.92
C THR A 127 5.33 -9.42 -31.59
N SER A 128 4.93 -8.44 -30.76
CA SER A 128 3.52 -8.24 -30.41
C SER A 128 2.71 -7.76 -31.62
N LEU A 129 3.24 -6.80 -32.40
CA LEU A 129 2.55 -6.26 -33.57
C LEU A 129 2.35 -7.33 -34.67
N VAL A 130 3.37 -8.16 -34.94
CA VAL A 130 3.25 -9.30 -35.86
C VAL A 130 2.18 -10.28 -35.39
N GLY A 131 2.14 -10.59 -34.08
CA GLY A 131 1.11 -11.42 -33.50
C GLY A 131 -0.31 -10.88 -33.70
N GLU A 132 -0.51 -9.57 -33.47
CA GLU A 132 -1.80 -8.90 -33.68
C GLU A 132 -2.21 -8.84 -35.15
N LEU A 133 -1.26 -8.57 -36.06
CA LEU A 133 -1.50 -8.56 -37.50
C LEU A 133 -1.99 -9.93 -38.00
N LEU A 134 -1.31 -11.00 -37.62
CA LEU A 134 -1.67 -12.36 -38.03
C LEU A 134 -3.02 -12.79 -37.45
N LYS A 135 -3.27 -12.52 -36.16
CA LYS A 135 -4.57 -12.82 -35.53
C LYS A 135 -5.71 -12.05 -36.19
N ALA A 136 -5.52 -10.76 -36.49
CA ALA A 136 -6.52 -9.94 -37.16
C ALA A 136 -6.77 -10.39 -38.62
N ALA A 137 -5.81 -11.06 -39.24
CA ALA A 137 -5.95 -11.72 -40.54
C ALA A 137 -6.65 -13.09 -40.46
N GLY A 138 -7.05 -13.55 -39.26
CA GLY A 138 -7.69 -14.85 -39.04
C GLY A 138 -6.71 -16.03 -38.97
N ILE A 139 -5.40 -15.78 -38.86
CA ILE A 139 -4.37 -16.83 -38.82
C ILE A 139 -4.13 -17.24 -37.37
N SER A 140 -4.29 -18.53 -37.07
CA SER A 140 -4.06 -19.05 -35.71
C SER A 140 -2.60 -18.88 -35.31
N THR A 141 -2.35 -18.05 -34.29
CA THR A 141 -1.00 -17.56 -33.96
C THR A 141 -0.68 -17.67 -32.47
N ILE A 142 0.50 -18.19 -32.13
CA ILE A 142 1.07 -18.16 -30.78
C ILE A 142 2.30 -17.23 -30.77
N VAL A 143 2.35 -16.35 -29.78
CA VAL A 143 3.50 -15.45 -29.54
C VAL A 143 4.28 -15.96 -28.32
N GLY A 144 5.60 -16.11 -28.44
CA GLY A 144 6.43 -16.65 -27.36
C GLY A 144 7.93 -16.43 -27.53
N GLY A 145 8.72 -17.24 -26.83
CA GLY A 145 10.19 -17.19 -26.85
C GLY A 145 10.73 -16.47 -25.61
N ASN A 146 11.47 -15.38 -25.79
CA ASN A 146 12.04 -14.56 -24.72
C ASN A 146 11.00 -13.71 -23.97
N ILE A 147 9.77 -13.62 -24.49
CA ILE A 147 8.64 -12.94 -23.86
C ILE A 147 7.42 -13.86 -23.83
N GLY A 148 6.48 -13.55 -22.94
CA GLY A 148 5.22 -14.28 -22.85
C GLY A 148 5.42 -15.67 -22.25
N ILE A 149 4.93 -16.70 -22.94
CA ILE A 149 4.94 -18.07 -22.46
C ILE A 149 6.29 -18.72 -22.85
N PRO A 150 7.01 -19.38 -21.92
CA PRO A 150 8.19 -20.18 -22.25
C PRO A 150 7.88 -21.16 -23.38
N ILE A 151 8.73 -21.23 -24.41
CA ILE A 151 8.32 -21.80 -25.70
C ILE A 151 7.88 -23.27 -25.60
N LEU A 152 8.51 -24.06 -24.74
CA LEU A 152 8.19 -25.48 -24.58
C LEU A 152 6.80 -25.71 -23.97
N ASN A 153 6.30 -24.77 -23.15
CA ASN A 153 4.94 -24.84 -22.61
C ASN A 153 3.87 -24.65 -23.71
N THR A 154 4.23 -24.08 -24.86
CA THR A 154 3.29 -23.90 -25.99
C THR A 154 3.01 -25.21 -26.72
N LEU A 155 3.88 -26.22 -26.59
CA LEU A 155 3.72 -27.52 -27.23
C LEU A 155 2.51 -28.30 -26.72
N ASN A 156 2.03 -27.98 -25.51
CA ASN A 156 0.84 -28.57 -24.92
C ASN A 156 -0.46 -27.86 -25.33
N GLN A 157 -0.36 -26.80 -26.14
CA GLN A 157 -1.52 -26.05 -26.63
C GLN A 157 -1.95 -26.55 -28.02
N LYS A 158 -3.11 -26.06 -28.50
CA LYS A 158 -3.55 -26.33 -29.86
C LYS A 158 -2.50 -25.80 -30.85
N VAL A 159 -2.04 -26.68 -31.75
CA VAL A 159 -1.02 -26.37 -32.76
C VAL A 159 -1.46 -25.16 -33.60
N PRO A 160 -0.71 -24.04 -33.60
CA PRO A 160 -1.02 -22.88 -34.41
C PRO A 160 -0.48 -23.02 -35.83
N GLU A 161 -1.00 -22.20 -36.73
CA GLU A 161 -0.45 -22.05 -38.08
C GLU A 161 0.90 -21.33 -38.03
N VAL A 162 1.04 -20.35 -37.12
CA VAL A 162 2.26 -19.52 -37.01
C VAL A 162 2.69 -19.35 -35.56
N TYR A 163 3.98 -19.55 -35.32
CA TYR A 163 4.67 -19.10 -34.10
C TYR A 163 5.42 -17.80 -34.38
N VAL A 164 5.27 -16.81 -33.50
CA VAL A 164 6.01 -15.55 -33.56
C VAL A 164 6.94 -15.50 -32.35
N LEU A 165 8.24 -15.60 -32.60
CA LEU A 165 9.24 -15.80 -31.56
C LEU A 165 10.11 -14.56 -31.38
N GLU A 166 10.09 -13.99 -30.18
CA GLU A 166 11.15 -13.10 -29.73
C GLU A 166 12.36 -13.93 -29.32
N LEU A 167 13.53 -13.68 -29.89
CA LEU A 167 14.75 -14.44 -29.60
C LEU A 167 15.84 -13.50 -29.07
N SER A 168 16.40 -13.85 -27.91
CA SER A 168 17.62 -13.21 -27.40
C SER A 168 18.87 -13.71 -28.13
N SER A 169 19.98 -12.98 -28.01
CA SER A 169 21.27 -13.47 -28.55
C SER A 169 21.70 -14.77 -27.85
N TYR A 170 21.41 -14.89 -26.55
CA TYR A 170 21.74 -16.07 -25.74
C TYR A 170 21.02 -17.33 -26.20
N GLN A 171 19.74 -17.21 -26.55
CA GLN A 171 18.98 -18.32 -27.12
C GLN A 171 19.53 -18.72 -28.50
N LEU A 172 19.92 -17.75 -29.32
CA LEU A 172 20.45 -18.02 -30.66
C LEU A 172 21.82 -18.72 -30.64
N GLU A 173 22.65 -18.49 -29.62
CA GLU A 173 23.93 -19.20 -29.45
C GLU A 173 23.76 -20.73 -29.35
N THR A 174 22.66 -21.17 -28.74
CA THR A 174 22.36 -22.58 -28.47
C THR A 174 21.27 -23.16 -29.38
N THR A 175 20.95 -22.45 -30.46
CA THR A 175 19.99 -22.84 -31.49
C THR A 175 20.72 -23.13 -32.80
N TYR A 176 20.33 -24.23 -33.45
CA TYR A 176 20.99 -24.81 -34.62
C TYR A 176 20.02 -25.28 -35.71
N SER A 177 18.77 -25.61 -35.40
CA SER A 177 17.84 -26.24 -36.38
C SER A 177 16.54 -25.45 -36.61
N LEU A 178 16.42 -24.25 -36.03
CA LEU A 178 15.20 -23.43 -36.13
C LEU A 178 14.97 -22.92 -37.56
N ALA A 179 14.09 -23.59 -38.30
CA ALA A 179 13.62 -23.15 -39.61
C ALA A 179 12.61 -22.00 -39.48
N LEU A 180 12.91 -20.86 -40.11
CA LEU A 180 12.09 -19.65 -40.06
C LEU A 180 11.52 -19.32 -41.43
N GLU A 181 10.22 -19.04 -41.50
CA GLU A 181 9.58 -18.52 -42.71
C GLU A 181 10.09 -17.10 -43.01
N SER A 182 10.31 -16.31 -41.97
CA SER A 182 10.90 -14.97 -42.05
C SER A 182 11.63 -14.63 -40.75
N ALA A 183 12.76 -13.93 -40.86
CA ALA A 183 13.58 -13.55 -39.72
C ALA A 183 14.08 -12.10 -39.83
N THR A 184 14.25 -11.42 -38.69
CA THR A 184 14.86 -10.09 -38.65
C THR A 184 15.84 -9.92 -37.49
N VAL A 185 16.88 -9.12 -37.74
CA VAL A 185 17.62 -8.40 -36.72
C VAL A 185 17.24 -6.92 -36.86
N LEU A 186 16.56 -6.36 -35.86
CA LEU A 186 15.97 -5.02 -35.95
C LEU A 186 17.01 -3.89 -35.92
N ASN A 187 18.04 -4.06 -35.10
CA ASN A 187 19.14 -3.13 -34.87
C ASN A 187 20.20 -3.78 -33.97
N ILE A 188 21.42 -3.27 -34.04
CA ILE A 188 22.56 -3.60 -33.18
C ILE A 188 23.05 -2.32 -32.49
N SER A 189 23.04 -2.38 -31.16
CA SER A 189 23.66 -1.38 -30.28
C SER A 189 24.26 -2.09 -29.07
N GLU A 190 25.23 -1.46 -28.39
CA GLU A 190 25.82 -2.00 -27.17
C GLU A 190 24.75 -2.42 -26.17
N ASP A 191 24.81 -3.69 -25.77
CA ASP A 191 24.03 -4.33 -24.71
C ASP A 191 24.76 -5.63 -24.35
N HIS A 192 24.66 -6.07 -23.10
CA HIS A 192 25.26 -7.33 -22.65
C HIS A 192 26.80 -7.44 -22.83
N MET A 193 27.54 -6.33 -22.65
CA MET A 193 29.01 -6.31 -22.75
C MET A 193 29.71 -7.03 -21.59
N ASP A 194 28.96 -7.45 -20.57
CA ASP A 194 29.38 -8.41 -19.55
C ASP A 194 29.54 -9.84 -20.09
N ARG A 195 28.86 -10.19 -21.19
CA ARG A 195 28.89 -11.53 -21.81
C ARG A 195 29.72 -11.60 -23.09
N TYR A 196 29.74 -10.53 -23.87
CA TYR A 196 30.47 -10.45 -25.14
C TYR A 196 31.68 -9.55 -25.01
N SER A 197 32.79 -9.98 -25.62
CA SER A 197 34.05 -9.21 -25.63
C SER A 197 33.99 -7.98 -26.54
N SER A 198 33.07 -7.97 -27.50
CA SER A 198 32.90 -6.93 -28.50
C SER A 198 31.47 -6.87 -29.03
N ILE A 199 31.07 -5.72 -29.58
CA ILE A 199 29.77 -5.55 -30.24
C ILE A 199 29.66 -6.40 -31.52
N GLU A 200 30.80 -6.69 -32.18
CA GLU A 200 30.86 -7.58 -33.33
C GLU A 200 30.54 -9.04 -32.96
N GLU A 201 31.02 -9.52 -31.81
CA GLU A 201 30.67 -10.85 -31.27
C GLU A 201 29.17 -10.92 -30.98
N TYR A 202 28.61 -9.87 -30.36
CA TYR A 202 27.19 -9.76 -30.09
C TYR A 202 26.32 -9.73 -31.36
N ALA A 203 26.75 -8.96 -32.37
CA ALA A 203 26.09 -8.90 -33.67
C ALA A 203 26.09 -10.27 -34.36
N LYS A 204 27.24 -10.96 -34.37
CA LYS A 204 27.36 -12.33 -34.90
C LYS A 204 26.41 -13.30 -34.20
N ALA A 205 26.30 -13.25 -32.88
CA ALA A 205 25.38 -14.09 -32.12
C ALA A 205 23.92 -13.89 -32.55
N LYS A 206 23.49 -12.65 -32.82
CA LYS A 206 22.14 -12.36 -33.33
C LYS A 206 21.94 -12.78 -34.79
N CYS A 207 22.94 -12.57 -35.65
CA CYS A 207 22.84 -12.93 -37.06
C CYS A 207 22.70 -14.45 -37.30
N ARG A 208 22.99 -15.29 -36.30
CA ARG A 208 22.66 -16.74 -36.34
C ARG A 208 21.18 -17.02 -36.63
N ILE A 209 20.28 -16.06 -36.35
CA ILE A 209 18.86 -16.17 -36.69
C ILE A 209 18.62 -16.39 -38.19
N PHE A 210 19.57 -16.00 -39.06
CA PHE A 210 19.44 -16.12 -40.51
C PHE A 210 19.83 -17.48 -41.08
N ASN A 211 20.52 -18.35 -40.31
CA ASN A 211 21.08 -19.61 -40.81
C ASN A 211 20.05 -20.52 -41.51
N HIS A 212 18.79 -20.47 -41.10
CA HIS A 212 17.70 -21.28 -41.65
C HIS A 212 16.44 -20.44 -41.93
N ALA A 213 16.62 -19.15 -42.23
CA ALA A 213 15.53 -18.25 -42.59
C ALA A 213 15.29 -18.25 -44.10
N LYS A 214 14.04 -18.43 -44.52
CA LYS A 214 13.67 -18.33 -45.95
C LYS A 214 13.64 -16.89 -46.44
N LYS A 215 13.15 -15.96 -45.61
CA LYS A 215 13.16 -14.52 -45.88
C LYS A 215 13.93 -13.78 -44.79
N ILE A 216 14.86 -12.93 -45.22
CA ILE A 216 15.71 -12.12 -44.36
C ILE A 216 15.24 -10.67 -44.44
N ILE A 217 14.91 -10.10 -43.27
CA ILE A 217 14.45 -8.71 -43.13
C ILE A 217 15.52 -7.92 -42.36
N LEU A 218 16.09 -6.89 -42.98
CA LEU A 218 17.21 -6.13 -42.42
C LEU A 218 16.92 -4.62 -42.34
N ASN A 219 17.46 -3.98 -41.29
CA ASN A 219 17.47 -2.52 -41.19
C ASN A 219 18.61 -1.95 -42.05
N ARG A 220 18.29 -1.19 -43.10
CA ARG A 220 19.28 -0.62 -44.02
C ARG A 220 20.10 0.52 -43.39
N ASP A 221 19.57 1.12 -42.33
CA ASP A 221 20.21 2.27 -41.67
C ASP A 221 21.21 1.82 -40.58
N ASP A 222 21.24 0.54 -40.22
CA ASP A 222 22.09 0.00 -39.17
C ASP A 222 23.46 -0.45 -39.72
N GLU A 223 24.55 0.12 -39.19
CA GLU A 223 25.90 -0.10 -39.71
C GLU A 223 26.39 -1.55 -39.60
N TYR A 224 25.97 -2.29 -38.57
CA TYR A 224 26.37 -3.68 -38.37
C TYR A 224 25.59 -4.65 -39.27
N LEU A 225 24.43 -4.22 -39.79
CA LEU A 225 23.57 -5.03 -40.64
C LEU A 225 23.75 -4.73 -42.13
N LYS A 226 24.30 -3.57 -42.50
CA LYS A 226 24.55 -3.20 -43.91
C LYS A 226 25.30 -4.26 -44.69
N SER A 227 26.32 -4.89 -44.09
CA SER A 227 27.14 -5.93 -44.74
C SER A 227 26.41 -7.26 -44.96
N GLN A 228 25.25 -7.46 -44.31
CA GLN A 228 24.43 -8.67 -44.46
C GLN A 228 23.36 -8.53 -45.55
N ILE A 229 23.16 -7.32 -46.09
CA ILE A 229 22.14 -7.06 -47.10
C ILE A 229 22.60 -7.63 -48.45
N ASN A 230 21.75 -8.43 -49.08
CA ASN A 230 21.93 -8.95 -50.44
C ASN A 230 20.68 -8.69 -51.29
N GLU A 231 20.71 -9.04 -52.58
CA GLU A 231 19.61 -8.76 -53.52
C GLU A 231 18.28 -9.43 -53.14
N ASP A 232 18.33 -10.58 -52.45
CA ASP A 232 17.15 -11.33 -52.00
C ASP A 232 16.59 -10.83 -50.65
N SER A 233 17.29 -9.90 -50.00
CA SER A 233 16.90 -9.36 -48.70
C SER A 233 15.78 -8.34 -48.81
N VAL A 234 14.78 -8.43 -47.93
CA VAL A 234 13.81 -7.35 -47.73
C VAL A 234 14.38 -6.37 -46.72
N THR A 235 14.33 -5.08 -47.00
CA THR A 235 14.91 -4.06 -46.12
C THR A 235 13.87 -3.07 -45.61
N PHE A 236 14.16 -2.40 -44.49
CA PHE A 236 13.40 -1.26 -43.99
C PHE A 236 14.34 -0.14 -43.56
N GLY A 237 13.88 1.12 -43.61
CA GLY A 237 14.69 2.28 -43.19
C GLY A 237 13.94 3.61 -43.25
N ASN A 238 14.65 4.68 -42.94
CA ASN A 238 14.14 6.05 -42.85
C ASN A 238 13.82 6.67 -44.21
N HIS A 239 14.42 6.16 -45.27
CA HIS A 239 14.25 6.68 -46.63
C HIS A 239 13.47 5.68 -47.50
N SER A 240 12.68 6.22 -48.43
CA SER A 240 12.00 5.41 -49.44
C SER A 240 13.01 4.68 -50.33
N ASP A 241 12.73 3.41 -50.59
CA ASP A 241 13.47 2.53 -51.48
C ASP A 241 12.52 2.02 -52.56
N GLU A 242 12.99 1.79 -53.78
CA GLU A 242 12.13 1.42 -54.91
C GLU A 242 11.43 0.07 -54.75
N LYS A 243 11.99 -0.85 -53.94
CA LYS A 243 11.47 -2.21 -53.75
C LYS A 243 11.08 -2.52 -52.31
N ASN A 244 11.60 -1.76 -51.36
CA ASN A 244 11.57 -2.09 -49.95
C ASN A 244 10.82 -1.05 -49.10
N TYR A 245 10.73 -1.30 -47.78
CA TYR A 245 9.99 -0.43 -46.87
C TYR A 245 10.75 0.85 -46.53
N GLY A 246 10.05 1.98 -46.57
CA GLY A 246 10.64 3.26 -46.19
C GLY A 246 9.59 4.35 -45.95
N ILE A 247 10.06 5.52 -45.50
CA ILE A 247 9.20 6.70 -45.35
C ILE A 247 9.18 7.46 -46.67
N LYS A 248 7.98 7.63 -47.24
CA LYS A 248 7.75 8.42 -48.45
C LYS A 248 7.02 9.70 -48.11
N LYS A 249 7.47 10.82 -48.65
CA LYS A 249 6.77 12.11 -48.55
C LYS A 249 5.86 12.30 -49.77
N ASN A 250 4.60 12.61 -49.53
CA ASN A 250 3.63 12.98 -50.57
C ASN A 250 2.90 14.24 -50.13
N GLY A 251 3.14 15.36 -50.82
CA GLY A 251 2.70 16.69 -50.38
C GLY A 251 3.27 17.07 -49.00
N ASN A 252 2.39 17.42 -48.06
CA ASN A 252 2.74 17.74 -46.67
C ASN A 252 2.66 16.54 -45.72
N GLN A 253 2.34 15.35 -46.22
CA GLN A 253 2.17 14.14 -45.41
C GLN A 253 3.32 13.15 -45.63
N TYR A 254 3.56 12.34 -44.61
CA TYR A 254 4.55 11.26 -44.62
C TYR A 254 3.83 9.92 -44.49
N PHE A 255 4.25 8.94 -45.28
CA PHE A 255 3.66 7.62 -45.35
C PHE A 255 4.70 6.53 -45.11
N ILE A 256 4.31 5.45 -44.46
CA ILE A 256 5.01 4.17 -44.62
C ILE A 256 4.64 3.63 -46.00
N ALA A 257 5.64 3.32 -46.82
CA ALA A 257 5.47 2.78 -48.16
C ALA A 257 6.36 1.55 -48.38
N LYS A 258 5.96 0.69 -49.33
CA LYS A 258 6.83 -0.32 -49.93
C LYS A 258 7.00 0.02 -51.40
N GLY A 259 8.22 0.37 -51.81
CA GLY A 259 8.42 0.92 -53.14
C GLY A 259 7.59 2.18 -53.35
N ASN A 260 6.79 2.18 -54.41
CA ASN A 260 5.88 3.28 -54.71
C ASN A 260 4.51 3.20 -54.02
N ALA A 261 4.16 2.06 -53.42
CA ALA A 261 2.84 1.84 -52.83
C ALA A 261 2.78 2.36 -51.39
N GLU A 262 1.91 3.35 -51.16
CA GLU A 262 1.63 3.92 -49.84
C GLU A 262 0.75 2.96 -49.03
N ILE A 263 1.16 2.68 -47.79
CA ILE A 263 0.48 1.73 -46.90
C ILE A 263 -0.36 2.47 -45.86
N ILE A 264 0.25 3.38 -45.09
CA ILE A 264 -0.44 4.12 -44.02
C ILE A 264 0.26 5.48 -43.76
N SER A 265 -0.53 6.52 -43.48
CA SER A 265 0.00 7.83 -43.07
C SER A 265 0.62 7.76 -41.67
N LEU A 266 1.74 8.46 -41.45
CA LEU A 266 2.34 8.57 -40.11
C LEU A 266 1.42 9.26 -39.10
N ASP A 267 0.49 10.09 -39.56
CA ASP A 267 -0.48 10.80 -38.71
C ASP A 267 -1.54 9.85 -38.12
N GLU A 268 -1.85 8.76 -38.82
CA GLU A 268 -2.80 7.73 -38.38
C GLU A 268 -2.19 6.77 -37.33
N ILE A 269 -0.88 6.84 -37.11
CA ILE A 269 -0.16 5.95 -36.21
C ILE A 269 -0.14 6.54 -34.79
N LYS A 270 -0.65 5.76 -33.83
CA LYS A 270 -0.64 6.13 -32.40
C LYS A 270 0.76 6.07 -31.79
N LEU A 271 1.55 5.05 -32.16
CA LEU A 271 2.94 4.95 -31.74
C LEU A 271 3.75 6.13 -32.28
N LYS A 272 4.31 6.94 -31.38
CA LYS A 272 5.14 8.09 -31.76
C LYS A 272 6.63 7.73 -31.78
N GLY A 273 7.41 8.49 -32.54
CA GLY A 273 8.86 8.33 -32.67
C GLY A 273 9.30 7.46 -33.85
N LEU A 274 10.41 7.85 -34.47
CA LEU A 274 10.96 7.22 -35.67
C LEU A 274 11.27 5.73 -35.48
N HIS A 275 11.79 5.33 -34.33
CA HIS A 275 12.07 3.93 -34.00
C HIS A 275 10.82 3.04 -34.04
N ASN A 276 9.64 3.58 -33.68
CA ASN A 276 8.39 2.82 -33.77
C ASN A 276 7.90 2.70 -35.20
N ILE A 277 8.16 3.70 -36.04
CA ILE A 277 7.89 3.63 -37.48
C ILE A 277 8.74 2.53 -38.12
N LEU A 278 10.03 2.45 -37.77
CA LEU A 278 10.91 1.35 -38.20
C LEU A 278 10.43 -0.02 -37.70
N ASN A 279 9.98 -0.11 -36.45
CA ASN A 279 9.39 -1.35 -35.90
C ASN A 279 8.14 -1.79 -36.69
N ILE A 280 7.28 -0.84 -37.09
CA ILE A 280 6.10 -1.14 -37.91
C ILE A 280 6.54 -1.68 -39.27
N MET A 281 7.49 -1.02 -39.95
CA MET A 281 8.00 -1.51 -41.23
C MET A 281 8.58 -2.92 -41.13
N ALA A 282 9.36 -3.21 -40.09
CA ALA A 282 9.89 -4.54 -39.84
C ALA A 282 8.76 -5.57 -39.64
N ALA A 283 7.72 -5.24 -38.88
CA ALA A 283 6.56 -6.10 -38.67
C ALA A 283 5.80 -6.39 -39.98
N LEU A 284 5.61 -5.38 -40.83
CA LEU A 284 4.97 -5.54 -42.14
C LEU A 284 5.81 -6.44 -43.06
N ALA A 285 7.13 -6.21 -43.11
CA ALA A 285 8.07 -7.02 -43.88
C ALA A 285 8.08 -8.50 -43.45
N LEU A 286 8.02 -8.77 -42.13
CA LEU A 286 7.91 -10.13 -41.60
C LEU A 286 6.59 -10.81 -41.97
N CYS A 287 5.50 -10.05 -42.10
CA CYS A 287 4.17 -10.59 -42.41
C CYS A 287 3.93 -10.84 -43.91
N GLU A 288 4.84 -10.43 -44.80
CA GLU A 288 4.64 -10.57 -46.25
C GLU A 288 4.31 -11.98 -46.74
N PRO A 289 4.94 -13.08 -46.24
CA PRO A 289 4.60 -14.43 -46.65
C PRO A 289 3.14 -14.82 -46.43
N PHE A 290 2.43 -14.09 -45.55
CA PHE A 290 1.07 -14.39 -45.12
C PHE A 290 0.01 -13.56 -45.84
N LYS A 291 0.42 -12.63 -46.73
CA LYS A 291 -0.48 -11.84 -47.61
C LYS A 291 -1.64 -11.16 -46.86
N ILE A 292 -1.32 -10.53 -45.73
CA ILE A 292 -2.31 -9.77 -44.94
C ILE A 292 -2.83 -8.60 -45.77
N SER A 293 -4.15 -8.37 -45.78
CA SER A 293 -4.76 -7.29 -46.56
C SER A 293 -4.41 -5.90 -45.98
N ASN A 294 -4.33 -4.90 -46.86
CA ASN A 294 -4.03 -3.52 -46.47
C ASN A 294 -5.05 -2.95 -45.46
N ASP A 295 -6.32 -3.36 -45.53
CA ASP A 295 -7.35 -2.93 -44.57
C ASP A 295 -7.07 -3.45 -43.16
N VAL A 296 -6.65 -4.72 -43.03
CA VAL A 296 -6.25 -5.30 -41.75
C VAL A 296 -5.00 -4.60 -41.22
N ILE A 297 -4.01 -4.35 -42.09
CA ILE A 297 -2.79 -3.62 -41.72
C ILE A 297 -3.13 -2.23 -41.17
N LYS A 298 -3.91 -1.43 -41.90
CA LYS A 298 -4.30 -0.08 -41.47
C LYS A 298 -5.06 -0.11 -40.15
N LYS A 299 -6.01 -1.03 -40.00
CA LYS A 299 -6.80 -1.19 -38.78
C LYS A 299 -5.93 -1.53 -37.56
N VAL A 300 -5.04 -2.51 -37.68
CA VAL A 300 -4.19 -2.95 -36.57
C VAL A 300 -3.17 -1.87 -36.22
N VAL A 301 -2.44 -1.34 -37.20
CA VAL A 301 -1.37 -0.36 -36.97
C VAL A 301 -1.90 0.94 -36.36
N SER A 302 -3.07 1.43 -36.80
CA SER A 302 -3.70 2.64 -36.23
C SER A 302 -4.21 2.45 -34.79
N GLN A 303 -4.48 1.21 -34.37
CA GLN A 303 -5.02 0.92 -33.04
C GLN A 303 -3.97 0.41 -32.05
N PHE A 304 -2.85 -0.09 -32.55
CA PHE A 304 -1.80 -0.71 -31.74
C PHE A 304 -1.19 0.28 -30.74
N LYS A 305 -1.09 -0.14 -29.48
CA LYS A 305 -0.47 0.61 -28.40
C LYS A 305 0.86 -0.03 -28.03
N ALA A 306 1.80 0.78 -27.54
CA ALA A 306 3.07 0.26 -27.07
C ALA A 306 2.83 -0.73 -25.91
N PRO A 307 3.63 -1.81 -25.81
CA PRO A 307 3.64 -2.63 -24.60
C PRO A 307 3.92 -1.78 -23.35
N PRO A 308 3.45 -2.19 -22.16
CA PRO A 308 3.76 -1.49 -20.91
C PRO A 308 5.27 -1.23 -20.72
N HIS A 309 5.60 -0.13 -20.05
CA HIS A 309 6.99 0.28 -19.76
C HIS A 309 7.87 0.62 -20.97
N ARG A 310 7.28 0.92 -22.13
CA ARG A 310 7.96 1.39 -23.35
C ARG A 310 7.45 2.79 -23.72
N VAL A 311 8.07 3.82 -23.16
CA VAL A 311 7.61 5.22 -23.30
C VAL A 311 6.10 5.34 -23.04
N GLU A 312 5.64 4.67 -21.98
CA GLU A 312 4.25 4.61 -21.59
C GLU A 312 3.85 5.90 -20.89
N TYR A 313 2.84 6.60 -21.40
CA TYR A 313 2.26 7.75 -20.70
C TYR A 313 1.59 7.27 -19.40
N VAL A 314 1.96 7.88 -18.27
CA VAL A 314 1.46 7.53 -16.94
C VAL A 314 0.34 8.47 -16.50
N ASP A 315 0.65 9.76 -16.36
CA ASP A 315 -0.30 10.80 -15.91
C ASP A 315 0.25 12.21 -16.22
N SER A 316 -0.54 13.25 -15.94
CA SER A 316 -0.11 14.65 -15.94
C SER A 316 -0.46 15.32 -14.61
N ILE A 317 0.51 15.98 -13.98
CA ILE A 317 0.33 16.69 -12.70
C ILE A 317 0.82 18.13 -12.89
N SER A 318 -0.05 19.12 -12.62
CA SER A 318 0.27 20.56 -12.81
C SER A 318 0.78 20.92 -14.21
N GLY A 319 0.35 20.19 -15.24
CA GLY A 319 0.78 20.36 -16.63
C GLY A 319 2.14 19.73 -16.97
N ILE A 320 2.71 18.91 -16.08
CA ILE A 320 3.93 18.12 -16.30
C ILE A 320 3.54 16.69 -16.62
N ASP A 321 3.98 16.17 -17.76
CA ASP A 321 3.65 14.82 -18.20
C ASP A 321 4.68 13.79 -17.73
N PHE A 322 4.21 12.63 -17.28
CA PHE A 322 5.07 11.54 -16.80
C PHE A 322 5.08 10.38 -17.79
N TYR A 323 6.27 9.90 -18.15
CA TYR A 323 6.46 8.77 -19.04
C TYR A 323 7.34 7.68 -18.42
N ASN A 324 6.88 6.44 -18.53
CA ASN A 324 7.55 5.24 -18.05
C ASN A 324 8.20 4.46 -19.21
N ASP A 325 9.52 4.51 -19.28
CA ASP A 325 10.35 3.71 -20.19
C ASP A 325 11.32 2.82 -19.40
N SER A 326 10.85 2.19 -18.31
CA SER A 326 11.69 1.30 -17.48
C SER A 326 12.33 0.15 -18.26
N LYS A 327 11.75 -0.26 -19.42
CA LYS A 327 12.33 -1.28 -20.31
C LYS A 327 13.54 -0.77 -21.12
N GLY A 328 13.85 0.53 -21.07
CA GLY A 328 15.05 1.14 -21.65
C GLY A 328 16.32 0.77 -20.88
N THR A 329 16.73 -0.50 -20.92
CA THR A 329 17.83 -1.05 -20.10
C THR A 329 19.24 -0.89 -20.70
N ASN A 330 19.37 -0.18 -21.81
CA ASN A 330 20.64 0.09 -22.49
C ASN A 330 20.68 1.53 -23.05
N VAL A 331 21.88 2.00 -23.40
CA VAL A 331 22.11 3.37 -23.89
C VAL A 331 21.30 3.70 -25.14
N GLY A 332 21.25 2.78 -26.11
CA GLY A 332 20.49 2.99 -27.36
C GLY A 332 18.99 3.18 -27.12
N ALA A 333 18.41 2.43 -26.18
CA ALA A 333 17.00 2.57 -25.82
C ALA A 333 16.70 3.94 -25.21
N ALA A 334 17.56 4.41 -24.30
CA ALA A 334 17.38 5.71 -23.66
C ALA A 334 17.50 6.87 -24.65
N ILE A 335 18.43 6.79 -25.61
CA ILE A 335 18.54 7.77 -26.70
C ILE A 335 17.24 7.83 -27.50
N ALA A 336 16.69 6.68 -27.90
CA ALA A 336 15.46 6.60 -28.67
C ALA A 336 14.24 7.17 -27.91
N ALA A 337 14.17 6.93 -26.60
CA ALA A 337 13.12 7.47 -25.73
C ALA A 337 13.21 8.99 -25.61
N ILE A 338 14.39 9.54 -25.31
CA ILE A 338 14.61 10.99 -25.20
C ILE A 338 14.33 11.68 -26.54
N GLN A 339 14.76 11.10 -27.66
CA GLN A 339 14.50 11.64 -28.99
C GLN A 339 13.00 11.71 -29.32
N SER A 340 12.19 10.76 -28.84
CA SER A 340 10.76 10.72 -29.11
C SER A 340 9.94 11.80 -28.40
N MET A 341 10.50 12.45 -27.36
CA MET A 341 9.82 13.51 -26.62
C MET A 341 9.78 14.81 -27.43
N SER A 342 8.60 15.42 -27.55
CA SER A 342 8.42 16.75 -28.18
C SER A 342 8.66 17.92 -27.22
N LYS A 343 8.60 17.65 -25.91
CA LYS A 343 8.74 18.62 -24.81
C LYS A 343 10.12 18.50 -24.14
N PRO A 344 10.61 19.53 -23.43
CA PRO A 344 11.83 19.43 -22.63
C PRO A 344 11.72 18.34 -21.56
N VAL A 345 12.82 17.62 -21.32
CA VAL A 345 12.84 16.40 -20.52
C VAL A 345 13.63 16.59 -19.22
N LEU A 346 13.08 16.10 -18.12
CA LEU A 346 13.78 15.78 -16.88
C LEU A 346 13.94 14.27 -16.82
N LEU A 347 15.19 13.81 -16.92
CA LEU A 347 15.52 12.40 -17.12
C LEU A 347 15.83 11.74 -15.78
N ILE A 348 15.15 10.64 -15.47
CA ILE A 348 15.54 9.73 -14.40
C ILE A 348 16.29 8.56 -15.02
N ALA A 349 17.57 8.39 -14.65
CA ALA A 349 18.44 7.37 -15.21
C ALA A 349 19.28 6.61 -14.19
N GLY A 350 19.85 5.46 -14.58
CA GLY A 350 20.77 4.67 -13.76
C GLY A 350 20.25 3.29 -13.34
N GLY A 351 21.12 2.53 -12.67
CA GLY A 351 21.00 1.10 -12.38
C GLY A 351 22.32 0.36 -12.61
N ASP A 352 22.25 -0.91 -13.01
CA ASP A 352 23.40 -1.70 -13.46
C ASP A 352 23.67 -1.54 -14.96
N GLY A 353 24.73 -0.84 -15.32
CA GLY A 353 25.12 -0.44 -16.66
C GLY A 353 25.78 -1.54 -17.48
N LYS A 354 26.12 -2.70 -16.89
CA LYS A 354 26.76 -3.83 -17.60
C LYS A 354 27.99 -3.45 -18.42
N ASN A 355 28.83 -2.56 -17.88
CA ASN A 355 30.05 -2.07 -18.54
C ASN A 355 29.83 -1.40 -19.92
N GLN A 356 28.62 -0.92 -20.22
CA GLN A 356 28.32 -0.19 -21.45
C GLN A 356 29.00 1.19 -21.49
N ASN A 357 29.24 1.71 -22.69
CA ASN A 357 29.72 3.07 -22.88
C ASN A 357 28.57 4.09 -22.85
N PHE A 358 28.53 4.94 -21.83
CA PHE A 358 27.50 5.99 -21.68
C PHE A 358 27.74 7.26 -22.51
N LYS A 359 28.92 7.43 -23.14
CA LYS A 359 29.26 8.63 -23.92
C LYS A 359 28.25 8.97 -25.03
N PRO A 360 27.62 8.01 -25.74
CA PRO A 360 26.62 8.32 -26.77
C PRO A 360 25.42 9.11 -26.26
N LEU A 361 25.07 9.03 -24.96
CA LEU A 361 23.99 9.84 -24.37
C LEU A 361 24.32 11.34 -24.38
N ILE A 362 25.59 11.73 -24.31
CA ILE A 362 26.02 13.12 -24.15
C ILE A 362 25.42 14.03 -25.23
N ASN A 363 25.38 13.55 -26.48
CA ASN A 363 24.90 14.34 -27.61
C ASN A 363 23.41 14.65 -27.48
N ILE A 364 22.59 13.69 -27.06
CA ILE A 364 21.15 13.89 -26.96
C ILE A 364 20.78 14.70 -25.71
N LEU A 365 21.50 14.52 -24.61
CA LEU A 365 21.27 15.23 -23.35
C LEU A 365 21.28 16.75 -23.52
N LYS A 366 22.26 17.28 -24.27
CA LYS A 366 22.38 18.74 -24.53
C LYS A 366 21.18 19.35 -25.25
N SER A 367 20.51 18.58 -26.10
CA SER A 367 19.46 19.10 -26.99
C SER A 367 18.09 19.18 -26.33
N LYS A 368 17.79 18.27 -25.40
CA LYS A 368 16.42 18.08 -24.87
C LYS A 368 16.32 17.97 -23.35
N VAL A 369 17.41 17.69 -22.63
CA VAL A 369 17.36 17.35 -21.20
C VAL A 369 17.75 18.54 -20.34
N LYS A 370 16.84 18.96 -19.45
CA LYS A 370 17.01 20.06 -18.49
C LYS A 370 17.74 19.63 -17.23
N ASN A 371 17.47 18.42 -16.76
CA ASN A 371 18.03 17.86 -15.54
C ASN A 371 18.09 16.33 -15.62
N ILE A 372 19.08 15.74 -14.95
CA ILE A 372 19.24 14.30 -14.80
C ILE A 372 19.25 13.94 -13.31
N SER A 373 18.35 13.06 -12.89
CA SER A 373 18.37 12.42 -11.58
C SER A 373 18.85 10.98 -11.75
N LEU A 374 20.04 10.71 -11.23
CA LEU A 374 20.72 9.41 -11.33
C LEU A 374 20.44 8.54 -10.11
N ILE A 375 20.20 7.24 -10.32
CA ILE A 375 19.97 6.25 -9.26
C ILE A 375 20.79 4.97 -9.50
N GLY A 376 20.99 4.16 -8.46
CA GLY A 376 21.57 2.82 -8.60
C GLY A 376 23.09 2.76 -8.70
N LYS A 377 23.59 1.55 -8.96
CA LYS A 377 25.00 1.15 -8.88
C LYS A 377 25.93 2.03 -9.71
N ASP A 378 25.59 2.29 -10.97
CA ASP A 378 26.47 3.02 -11.90
C ASP A 378 26.17 4.53 -11.96
N ALA A 379 25.38 5.06 -11.04
CA ALA A 379 25.05 6.49 -10.99
C ALA A 379 26.30 7.39 -10.93
N GLN A 380 27.33 6.99 -10.19
CA GLN A 380 28.57 7.76 -10.07
C GLN A 380 29.36 7.76 -11.38
N ILE A 381 29.46 6.61 -12.06
CA ILE A 381 30.12 6.48 -13.37
C ILE A 381 29.40 7.35 -14.40
N MET A 382 28.06 7.27 -14.45
CA MET A 382 27.26 8.11 -15.34
C MET A 382 27.46 9.60 -15.05
N LYS A 383 27.47 9.99 -13.76
CA LYS A 383 27.73 11.38 -13.36
C LYS A 383 29.08 11.85 -13.87
N GLU A 384 30.14 11.05 -13.71
CA GLU A 384 31.49 11.36 -14.17
C GLU A 384 31.53 11.57 -15.69
N VAL A 385 30.92 10.68 -16.47
CA VAL A 385 30.80 10.79 -17.93
C VAL A 385 30.04 12.06 -18.35
N PHE A 386 29.09 12.52 -17.53
CA PHE A 386 28.26 13.69 -17.83
C PHE A 386 28.77 15.00 -17.20
N SER A 387 29.81 14.98 -16.35
CA SER A 387 30.26 16.10 -15.51
C SER A 387 30.62 17.38 -16.27
N ASP A 388 31.16 17.26 -17.47
CA ASP A 388 31.67 18.37 -18.29
C ASP A 388 30.55 19.20 -18.96
N LYS A 389 29.36 19.28 -18.37
CA LYS A 389 28.15 19.79 -19.06
C LYS A 389 27.33 20.72 -18.18
N ALA A 390 26.76 21.75 -18.82
CA ALA A 390 25.85 22.74 -18.22
C ALA A 390 24.44 22.18 -17.89
N ILE A 391 24.33 20.88 -17.58
CA ILE A 391 23.08 20.23 -17.19
C ILE A 391 23.19 19.88 -15.71
N ARG A 392 22.16 20.21 -14.93
CA ARG A 392 22.12 19.85 -13.52
C ARG A 392 22.02 18.33 -13.39
N ILE A 393 22.91 17.71 -12.64
CA ILE A 393 22.92 16.26 -12.38
C ILE A 393 22.90 16.04 -10.87
N THR A 394 21.93 15.26 -10.39
CA THR A 394 21.85 14.83 -8.99
C THR A 394 21.90 13.32 -8.89
N ILE A 395 22.46 12.80 -7.80
CA ILE A 395 22.40 11.37 -7.47
C ILE A 395 21.41 11.24 -6.33
N GLU A 396 20.40 10.42 -6.54
CA GLU A 396 19.28 10.23 -5.61
C GLU A 396 19.34 8.84 -5.00
N LYS A 397 18.93 8.72 -3.73
CA LYS A 397 19.04 7.47 -2.96
C LYS A 397 18.10 6.38 -3.50
N ASN A 398 16.96 6.76 -4.05
CA ASN A 398 15.95 5.85 -4.57
C ASN A 398 15.10 6.52 -5.66
N LEU A 399 14.27 5.71 -6.34
CA LEU A 399 13.40 6.17 -7.42
C LEU A 399 12.35 7.19 -6.95
N GLU A 400 11.83 7.06 -5.73
CA GLU A 400 10.83 7.97 -5.17
C GLU A 400 11.38 9.40 -5.02
N LEU A 401 12.58 9.54 -4.45
CA LEU A 401 13.27 10.83 -4.34
C LEU A 401 13.62 11.40 -5.71
N ALA A 402 14.02 10.57 -6.68
CA ALA A 402 14.28 11.01 -8.05
C ALA A 402 13.03 11.58 -8.73
N VAL A 403 11.86 10.97 -8.54
CA VAL A 403 10.58 11.48 -9.04
C VAL A 403 10.23 12.82 -8.39
N ILE A 404 10.34 12.92 -7.06
CA ILE A 404 10.04 14.16 -6.33
C ILE A 404 10.98 15.29 -6.74
N LYS A 405 12.30 15.05 -6.80
CA LYS A 405 13.30 16.05 -7.19
C LYS A 405 13.16 16.49 -8.64
N SER A 406 12.82 15.56 -9.54
CA SER A 406 12.48 15.91 -10.92
C SER A 406 11.24 16.80 -10.96
N PHE A 407 10.20 16.49 -10.20
CA PHE A 407 8.99 17.30 -10.15
C PHE A 407 9.21 18.72 -9.60
N GLU A 408 10.01 18.85 -8.53
CA GLU A 408 10.38 20.17 -7.96
C GLU A 408 11.09 21.09 -8.97
N LEU A 409 11.79 20.51 -9.95
CA LEU A 409 12.56 21.25 -10.96
C LEU A 409 11.80 21.44 -12.29
N ALA A 410 10.71 20.71 -12.48
CA ALA A 410 9.92 20.73 -13.71
C ALA A 410 9.00 21.96 -13.76
N ASN A 411 8.79 22.49 -14.97
CA ASN A 411 7.79 23.54 -15.22
C ASN A 411 6.61 22.96 -15.99
N SER A 412 5.45 23.63 -15.93
CA SER A 412 4.31 23.28 -16.78
C SER A 412 4.73 23.22 -18.25
N GLY A 413 4.37 22.14 -18.95
CA GLY A 413 4.82 21.85 -20.31
C GLY A 413 6.09 20.99 -20.40
N ASP A 414 6.74 20.65 -19.29
CA ASP A 414 7.87 19.71 -19.25
C ASP A 414 7.41 18.25 -19.16
N VAL A 415 8.36 17.33 -19.39
CA VAL A 415 8.19 15.89 -19.26
C VAL A 415 9.16 15.34 -18.22
N ILE A 416 8.67 14.47 -17.32
CA ILE A 416 9.50 13.61 -16.48
C ILE A 416 9.53 12.21 -17.10
N LEU A 417 10.72 11.79 -17.52
CA LEU A 417 10.93 10.53 -18.24
C LEU A 417 11.80 9.59 -17.40
N LEU A 418 11.26 8.44 -17.00
CA LEU A 418 12.06 7.32 -16.54
C LEU A 418 12.58 6.56 -17.75
N SER A 419 13.84 6.77 -18.13
CA SER A 419 14.52 5.96 -19.16
C SER A 419 15.94 5.64 -18.71
N PRO A 420 16.15 4.47 -18.08
CA PRO A 420 17.27 4.25 -17.18
C PRO A 420 18.64 4.08 -17.84
N ALA A 421 18.69 3.69 -19.12
CA ALA A 421 19.90 3.24 -19.82
C ALA A 421 20.63 2.03 -19.18
N CYS A 422 20.11 1.51 -18.06
CA CYS A 422 20.70 0.47 -17.24
C CYS A 422 19.68 -0.63 -16.90
N ALA A 423 20.18 -1.83 -16.65
CA ALA A 423 19.38 -2.89 -16.05
C ALA A 423 18.94 -2.51 -14.62
N SER A 424 17.90 -3.17 -14.12
CA SER A 424 17.27 -2.83 -12.83
C SER A 424 17.75 -3.71 -11.67
N THR A 425 18.59 -4.72 -11.95
CA THR A 425 18.87 -5.87 -11.07
C THR A 425 19.63 -5.51 -9.79
N ASP A 426 20.23 -4.33 -9.74
CA ASP A 426 20.90 -3.78 -8.57
C ASP A 426 19.92 -3.28 -7.50
N MET A 427 18.75 -2.77 -7.90
CA MET A 427 17.77 -2.16 -6.99
C MET A 427 16.39 -2.83 -7.00
N PHE A 428 16.07 -3.61 -8.04
CA PHE A 428 14.74 -4.17 -8.29
C PHE A 428 14.85 -5.60 -8.84
N LYS A 429 13.83 -6.44 -8.61
CA LYS A 429 13.71 -7.80 -9.13
C LYS A 429 13.80 -7.84 -10.67
N ASN A 430 13.17 -6.89 -11.34
CA ASN A 430 13.19 -6.74 -12.80
C ASN A 430 12.69 -5.35 -13.22
N TYR A 431 12.76 -5.06 -14.53
CA TYR A 431 12.35 -3.76 -15.07
C TYR A 431 10.84 -3.49 -14.90
N VAL A 432 10.01 -4.54 -14.80
CA VAL A 432 8.56 -4.43 -14.56
C VAL A 432 8.33 -3.84 -13.17
N GLN A 433 8.98 -4.40 -12.13
CA GLN A 433 8.90 -3.87 -10.78
C GLN A 433 9.35 -2.41 -10.71
N ARG A 434 10.48 -2.06 -11.34
CA ARG A 434 10.96 -0.66 -11.41
C ARG A 434 9.91 0.27 -12.07
N GLY A 435 9.27 -0.20 -13.14
CA GLY A 435 8.25 0.55 -13.85
C GLY A 435 6.97 0.74 -13.05
N GLU A 436 6.54 -0.26 -12.27
CA GLU A 436 5.36 -0.15 -11.40
C GLU A 436 5.64 0.76 -10.19
N VAL A 437 6.82 0.66 -9.57
CA VAL A 437 7.24 1.59 -8.50
C VAL A 437 7.23 3.04 -8.99
N PHE A 438 7.64 3.31 -10.24
CA PHE A 438 7.53 4.64 -10.82
C PHE A 438 6.08 5.14 -10.89
N LYS A 439 5.15 4.29 -11.38
CA LYS A 439 3.72 4.65 -11.45
C LYS A 439 3.14 4.92 -10.06
N ASP A 440 3.52 4.12 -9.07
CA ASP A 440 3.11 4.32 -7.67
C ASP A 440 3.62 5.66 -7.13
N CYS A 441 4.88 6.02 -7.41
CA CYS A 441 5.43 7.32 -7.02
C CYS A 441 4.66 8.49 -7.66
N VAL A 442 4.32 8.40 -8.95
CA VAL A 442 3.52 9.43 -9.64
C VAL A 442 2.12 9.54 -9.04
N SER A 443 1.46 8.41 -8.76
CA SER A 443 0.14 8.39 -8.12
C SER A 443 0.15 9.04 -6.73
N LYS A 444 1.13 8.68 -5.88
CA LYS A 444 1.31 9.31 -4.55
C LYS A 444 1.52 10.82 -4.66
N LEU A 445 2.36 11.25 -5.61
CA LEU A 445 2.64 12.67 -5.86
C LEU A 445 1.37 13.42 -6.28
N LYS A 446 0.55 12.83 -7.16
CA LYS A 446 -0.73 13.42 -7.59
C LYS A 446 -1.69 13.58 -6.42
N ILE A 447 -1.88 12.54 -5.61
CA ILE A 447 -2.71 12.60 -4.40
C ILE A 447 -2.22 13.71 -3.46
N MET A 448 -0.90 13.83 -3.28
CA MET A 448 -0.30 14.89 -2.48
C MET A 448 -0.62 16.27 -3.05
N ILE A 449 -0.39 16.51 -4.34
CA ILE A 449 -0.64 17.82 -4.98
C ILE A 449 -2.13 18.15 -5.02
N ASP A 450 -3.01 17.22 -5.36
CA ASP A 450 -4.46 17.42 -5.39
C ASP A 450 -5.01 17.79 -4.01
N LYS A 451 -4.43 17.21 -2.95
CA LYS A 451 -4.75 17.55 -1.55
C LYS A 451 -4.41 19.01 -1.23
N PHE A 452 -3.35 19.57 -1.82
CA PHE A 452 -2.93 20.97 -1.64
C PHE A 452 -3.56 21.96 -2.64
N SER A 453 -3.94 21.52 -3.85
CA SER A 453 -4.45 22.38 -4.93
C SER A 453 -5.97 22.63 -4.88
N ASN A 454 -6.71 21.83 -4.11
CA ASN A 454 -8.17 21.94 -4.08
C ASN A 454 -8.66 23.22 -3.35
N LYS A 455 -9.18 24.19 -4.12
CA LYS A 455 -9.86 25.40 -3.59
C LYS A 455 -10.95 25.10 -2.55
N SER A 456 -11.55 23.90 -2.60
CA SER A 456 -12.56 23.43 -1.64
C SER A 456 -12.04 23.10 -0.24
N THR A 457 -10.72 23.02 -0.01
CA THR A 457 -10.15 22.89 1.35
C THR A 457 -10.04 24.24 2.05
N ILE A 458 -10.00 25.35 1.29
CA ILE A 458 -9.92 26.72 1.79
C ILE A 458 -11.27 27.15 2.40
N ASP A 459 -12.40 26.80 1.77
CA ASP A 459 -13.76 27.18 2.21
C ASP A 459 -14.35 26.31 3.34
N LYS A 460 -13.68 25.23 3.74
CA LYS A 460 -14.15 24.42 4.89
C LYS A 460 -14.08 25.24 6.18
N PRO A 461 -14.91 24.97 7.19
CA PRO A 461 -14.71 25.56 8.51
C PRO A 461 -13.34 25.13 9.07
N SER A 462 -12.70 26.04 9.83
CA SER A 462 -11.34 25.85 10.36
C SER A 462 -11.21 24.66 11.32
N PHE A 463 -12.32 24.20 11.89
CA PHE A 463 -12.45 23.01 12.73
C PHE A 463 -13.80 22.33 12.46
N ASP A 464 -13.98 21.11 12.96
CA ASP A 464 -15.20 20.32 12.84
C ASP A 464 -16.38 20.95 13.59
N GLN A 465 -17.18 21.74 12.88
CA GLN A 465 -18.38 22.38 13.42
C GLN A 465 -19.44 21.36 13.88
N GLY A 466 -19.51 20.19 13.23
CA GLY A 466 -20.45 19.17 13.65
C GLY A 466 -20.10 18.66 15.05
N LEU A 467 -18.81 18.38 15.30
CA LEU A 467 -18.32 17.92 16.61
C LEU A 467 -18.63 18.93 17.70
N PHE A 468 -18.41 20.21 17.42
CA PHE A 468 -18.76 21.29 18.32
C PHE A 468 -20.26 21.33 18.63
N TRP A 469 -21.12 21.38 17.60
CA TRP A 469 -22.56 21.51 17.80
C TRP A 469 -23.21 20.30 18.44
N VAL A 470 -22.81 19.08 18.08
CA VAL A 470 -23.30 17.86 18.75
C VAL A 470 -22.90 17.84 20.23
N SER A 471 -21.69 18.29 20.55
CA SER A 471 -21.25 18.42 21.94
C SER A 471 -22.09 19.45 22.70
N CYS A 472 -22.37 20.61 22.10
CA CYS A 472 -23.24 21.63 22.70
C CYS A 472 -24.67 21.11 22.92
N ILE A 473 -25.23 20.35 21.96
CA ILE A 473 -26.56 19.76 22.09
C ILE A 473 -26.59 18.73 23.23
N LEU A 474 -25.59 17.87 23.34
CA LEU A 474 -25.49 16.89 24.44
C LEU A 474 -25.39 17.59 25.80
N ILE A 475 -24.57 18.66 25.92
CA ILE A 475 -24.46 19.45 27.15
C ILE A 475 -25.79 20.16 27.47
N ALA A 476 -26.50 20.69 26.46
CA ALA A 476 -27.78 21.35 26.64
C ALA A 476 -28.87 20.37 27.12
N ILE A 477 -28.95 19.19 26.51
CA ILE A 477 -29.82 18.09 26.98
C ILE A 477 -29.45 17.72 28.42
N GLY A 478 -28.16 17.57 28.70
CA GLY A 478 -27.65 17.32 30.04
C GLY A 478 -28.11 18.34 31.07
N LEU A 479 -27.99 19.62 30.76
CA LEU A 479 -28.40 20.70 31.65
C LEU A 479 -29.90 20.68 31.95
N ILE A 480 -30.73 20.49 30.92
CA ILE A 480 -32.19 20.36 31.05
C ILE A 480 -32.54 19.15 31.91
N MET A 481 -31.93 18.00 31.62
CA MET A 481 -32.24 16.75 32.34
C MET A 481 -31.73 16.75 33.77
N VAL A 482 -30.55 17.30 34.04
CA VAL A 482 -30.05 17.45 35.41
C VAL A 482 -30.98 18.32 36.23
N TYR A 483 -31.51 19.39 35.67
CA TYR A 483 -32.52 20.19 36.37
C TYR A 483 -33.82 19.40 36.57
N SER A 484 -34.36 18.79 35.52
CA SER A 484 -35.61 18.03 35.58
C SER A 484 -35.56 16.90 36.61
N SER A 485 -34.47 16.11 36.62
CA SER A 485 -34.33 14.94 37.49
C SER A 485 -33.88 15.25 38.92
N SER A 486 -33.36 16.45 39.19
CA SER A 486 -32.89 16.84 40.52
C SER A 486 -33.86 17.73 41.30
N ILE A 487 -34.90 18.28 40.66
CA ILE A 487 -35.75 19.33 41.26
C ILE A 487 -36.39 18.89 42.58
N SER A 488 -36.98 17.70 42.62
CA SER A 488 -37.68 17.17 43.79
C SER A 488 -36.70 16.78 44.90
N PHE A 489 -35.53 16.27 44.54
CA PHE A 489 -34.46 15.98 45.50
C PHE A 489 -33.84 17.26 46.10
N ALA A 490 -33.69 18.30 45.29
CA ALA A 490 -33.17 19.61 45.71
C ALA A 490 -34.15 20.37 46.61
N GLU A 491 -35.44 20.18 46.41
CA GLU A 491 -36.50 20.74 47.26
C GLU A 491 -36.56 20.01 48.61
N SER A 492 -36.44 18.67 48.62
CA SER A 492 -36.58 17.87 49.84
C SER A 492 -35.35 17.86 50.75
N SER A 493 -34.19 18.30 50.27
CA SER A 493 -32.91 18.14 50.98
C SER A 493 -32.48 19.40 51.76
N LYS A 494 -32.15 19.22 53.05
CA LYS A 494 -31.54 20.30 53.85
C LYS A 494 -30.15 20.70 53.34
N LEU A 495 -29.44 19.80 52.66
CA LEU A 495 -28.08 20.03 52.11
C LEU A 495 -28.07 21.07 50.99
N THR A 496 -29.17 21.21 50.26
CA THR A 496 -29.34 22.14 49.14
C THR A 496 -30.03 23.44 49.58
N LYS A 497 -30.26 23.63 50.89
CA LYS A 497 -31.05 24.73 51.46
C LYS A 497 -32.47 24.83 50.87
N HIS A 498 -33.05 23.72 50.41
CA HIS A 498 -34.36 23.67 49.75
C HIS A 498 -34.45 24.57 48.49
N GLN A 499 -33.32 24.81 47.81
CA GLN A 499 -33.29 25.59 46.58
C GLN A 499 -33.41 24.66 45.37
N ASN A 500 -34.55 24.75 44.66
CA ASN A 500 -34.89 23.88 43.52
C ASN A 500 -33.89 24.00 42.35
N TYR A 501 -33.14 25.12 42.26
CA TYR A 501 -32.15 25.39 41.21
C TYR A 501 -30.71 25.03 41.61
N PHE A 502 -30.47 24.40 42.77
CA PHE A 502 -29.13 24.17 43.31
C PHE A 502 -28.20 23.39 42.35
N PHE A 503 -28.65 22.25 41.82
CA PHE A 503 -27.85 21.43 40.91
C PHE A 503 -27.68 22.07 39.53
N LEU A 504 -28.72 22.75 39.03
CA LEU A 504 -28.67 23.51 37.79
C LEU A 504 -27.59 24.61 37.85
N LEU A 505 -27.55 25.37 38.94
CA LEU A 505 -26.56 26.44 39.13
C LEU A 505 -25.14 25.88 39.15
N ARG A 506 -24.90 24.80 39.91
CA ARG A 506 -23.57 24.15 39.97
C ARG A 506 -23.14 23.60 38.63
N GLN A 507 -24.03 22.85 37.95
CA GLN A 507 -23.76 22.31 36.62
C GLN A 507 -23.42 23.44 35.63
N SER A 508 -24.15 24.55 35.67
CA SER A 508 -23.90 25.74 34.84
C SER A 508 -22.53 26.35 35.10
N ILE A 509 -22.10 26.43 36.37
CA ILE A 509 -20.76 26.90 36.75
C ILE A 509 -19.68 25.96 36.19
N TYR A 510 -19.85 24.65 36.30
CA TYR A 510 -18.90 23.68 35.74
C TYR A 510 -18.84 23.71 34.21
N ILE A 511 -19.97 23.90 33.54
CA ILE A 511 -20.02 24.09 32.09
C ILE A 511 -19.31 25.38 31.69
N LEU A 512 -19.57 26.50 32.36
CA LEU A 512 -18.90 27.78 32.10
C LEU A 512 -17.38 27.66 32.29
N LEU A 513 -16.95 27.07 33.41
CA LEU A 513 -15.54 26.81 33.68
C LEU A 513 -14.93 25.88 32.63
N GLY A 514 -15.67 24.83 32.24
CA GLY A 514 -15.27 23.91 31.19
C GLY A 514 -15.14 24.57 29.81
N PHE A 515 -15.96 25.58 29.48
CA PHE A 515 -15.81 26.37 28.26
C PHE A 515 -14.54 27.23 28.32
N VAL A 516 -14.25 27.88 29.45
CA VAL A 516 -13.03 28.67 29.63
C VAL A 516 -11.79 27.78 29.53
N VAL A 517 -11.74 26.68 30.28
CA VAL A 517 -10.62 25.74 30.25
C VAL A 517 -10.50 25.08 28.87
N GLY A 518 -11.63 24.68 28.26
CA GLY A 518 -11.66 24.11 26.91
C GLY A 518 -11.14 25.09 25.86
N PHE A 519 -11.47 26.37 25.95
CA PHE A 519 -10.92 27.40 25.06
C PHE A 519 -9.40 27.52 25.22
N ILE A 520 -8.89 27.57 26.46
CA ILE A 520 -7.45 27.58 26.73
C ILE A 520 -6.79 26.32 26.16
N THR A 521 -7.38 25.15 26.39
CA THR A 521 -6.91 23.85 25.88
C THR A 521 -6.81 23.85 24.35
N PHE A 522 -7.81 24.41 23.66
CA PHE A 522 -7.83 24.51 22.19
C PHE A 522 -6.72 25.41 21.64
N GLN A 523 -6.24 26.40 22.41
CA GLN A 523 -5.12 27.24 21.97
C GLN A 523 -3.77 26.52 22.01
N ILE A 524 -3.64 25.48 22.85
CA ILE A 524 -2.37 24.79 23.08
C ILE A 524 -2.11 23.73 21.99
N PRO A 525 -0.97 23.78 21.27
CA PRO A 525 -0.67 22.82 20.21
C PRO A 525 -0.55 21.37 20.66
N ILE A 526 -0.91 20.41 19.80
CA ILE A 526 -0.94 18.98 20.17
C ILE A 526 0.45 18.45 20.57
N ARG A 527 1.51 19.01 20.00
CA ARG A 527 2.91 18.67 20.34
C ARG A 527 3.22 18.94 21.81
N TRP A 528 2.63 19.98 22.39
CA TRP A 528 2.82 20.27 23.81
C TRP A 528 2.15 19.20 24.66
N TRP A 529 0.91 18.81 24.32
CA TRP A 529 0.18 17.75 25.00
C TRP A 529 0.92 16.39 24.92
N GLN A 530 1.52 16.07 23.77
CA GLN A 530 2.37 14.89 23.61
C GLN A 530 3.57 14.94 24.56
N LYS A 531 4.35 16.03 24.55
CA LYS A 531 5.51 16.22 25.43
C LYS A 531 5.13 16.13 26.91
N MET A 532 3.96 16.65 27.27
CA MET A 532 3.47 16.67 28.65
C MET A 532 2.78 15.37 29.08
N SER A 533 2.51 14.43 28.17
CA SER A 533 1.74 13.22 28.46
C SER A 533 2.29 12.41 29.64
N PRO A 534 3.61 12.13 29.77
CA PRO A 534 4.14 11.41 30.91
C PRO A 534 3.99 12.17 32.24
N TYR A 535 4.16 13.50 32.21
CA TYR A 535 4.07 14.34 33.40
C TYR A 535 2.63 14.48 33.89
N LEU A 536 1.67 14.65 32.97
CA LEU A 536 0.25 14.68 33.29
C LEU A 536 -0.24 13.34 33.84
N PHE A 537 0.26 12.22 33.28
CA PHE A 537 -0.02 10.90 33.81
C PHE A 537 0.51 10.71 35.23
N MET A 538 1.75 11.13 35.52
CA MET A 538 2.29 11.08 36.88
C MET A 538 1.55 12.01 37.82
N ALA A 539 1.17 13.21 37.40
CA ALA A 539 0.36 14.13 38.20
C ALA A 539 -1.02 13.51 38.53
N GLY A 540 -1.64 12.83 37.57
CA GLY A 540 -2.86 12.03 37.79
C GLY A 540 -2.65 10.94 38.83
N MET A 541 -1.59 10.14 38.70
CA MET A 541 -1.24 9.10 39.68
C MET A 541 -1.03 9.67 41.09
N VAL A 542 -0.30 10.78 41.21
CA VAL A 542 -0.10 11.48 42.49
C VAL A 542 -1.44 11.95 43.05
N SER A 543 -2.33 12.49 42.21
CA SER A 543 -3.64 12.95 42.67
C SER A 543 -4.51 11.81 43.20
N LEU A 544 -4.46 10.60 42.61
CA LEU A 544 -5.15 9.41 43.14
C LEU A 544 -4.59 9.00 44.51
N ILE A 545 -3.27 9.07 44.70
CA ILE A 545 -2.64 8.82 46.00
C ILE A 545 -3.09 9.87 47.03
N LEU A 546 -3.11 11.15 46.65
CA LEU A 546 -3.50 12.25 47.54
C LEU A 546 -4.95 12.09 48.01
N VAL A 547 -5.86 11.58 47.18
CA VAL A 547 -7.24 11.32 47.59
C VAL A 547 -7.31 10.32 48.72
N LEU A 548 -6.44 9.31 48.76
CA LEU A 548 -6.48 8.29 49.81
C LEU A 548 -6.05 8.84 51.18
N ILE A 549 -5.31 9.95 51.23
CA ILE A 549 -4.76 10.53 52.46
C ILE A 549 -5.88 11.17 53.31
N PRO A 550 -6.02 10.77 54.59
CA PRO A 550 -6.94 11.42 55.53
C PRO A 550 -6.66 12.92 55.69
N GLY A 551 -7.70 13.74 55.58
CA GLY A 551 -7.61 15.20 55.66
C GLY A 551 -7.53 15.90 54.31
N ILE A 552 -7.06 15.21 53.26
CA ILE A 552 -7.08 15.72 51.86
C ILE A 552 -8.30 15.19 51.12
N GLY A 553 -8.51 13.87 51.16
CA GLY A 553 -9.67 13.23 50.54
C GLY A 553 -10.93 13.29 51.41
N HIS A 554 -12.01 13.81 50.83
CA HIS A 554 -13.31 13.87 51.46
C HIS A 554 -14.11 12.58 51.21
N VAL A 555 -14.76 12.07 52.26
CA VAL A 555 -15.61 10.87 52.19
C VAL A 555 -17.05 11.30 51.90
N VAL A 556 -17.63 10.78 50.82
CA VAL A 556 -19.05 10.98 50.49
C VAL A 556 -19.66 9.58 50.29
N ASN A 557 -20.78 9.30 50.96
CA ASN A 557 -21.47 8.00 50.92
C ASN A 557 -20.54 6.79 51.18
N GLY A 558 -19.58 6.93 52.10
CA GLY A 558 -18.62 5.86 52.44
C GLY A 558 -17.45 5.69 51.47
N SER A 559 -17.36 6.50 50.41
CA SER A 559 -16.28 6.43 49.41
C SER A 559 -15.39 7.68 49.45
N ARG A 560 -14.08 7.49 49.49
CA ARG A 560 -13.08 8.58 49.45
C ARG A 560 -12.57 8.76 48.02
N ARG A 561 -13.24 9.61 47.23
CA ARG A 561 -12.94 9.86 45.80
C ARG A 561 -12.73 11.33 45.43
N TRP A 562 -13.03 12.25 46.35
CA TRP A 562 -13.09 13.67 46.05
C TRP A 562 -12.04 14.46 46.83
N ILE A 563 -11.32 15.32 46.12
CA ILE A 563 -10.50 16.38 46.71
C ILE A 563 -11.35 17.64 46.74
N SER A 564 -11.54 18.21 47.93
CA SER A 564 -12.18 19.51 48.06
C SER A 564 -11.18 20.60 47.68
N LEU A 565 -11.38 21.23 46.53
CA LEU A 565 -10.71 22.48 46.19
C LEU A 565 -11.60 23.62 46.72
N LEU A 566 -10.99 24.72 47.16
CA LEU A 566 -11.64 25.87 47.82
C LEU A 566 -13.00 26.30 47.21
N ILE A 567 -13.18 26.11 45.90
CA ILE A 567 -14.37 26.54 45.14
C ILE A 567 -15.19 25.34 44.61
N PHE A 568 -14.61 24.15 44.45
CA PHE A 568 -15.29 23.00 43.85
C PHE A 568 -14.66 21.65 44.23
N ASN A 569 -15.43 20.56 44.14
CA ASN A 569 -14.92 19.21 44.37
C ASN A 569 -14.35 18.63 43.06
N MET A 570 -13.14 18.06 43.13
CA MET A 570 -12.46 17.40 42.02
C MET A 570 -12.36 15.90 42.29
N GLN A 571 -12.83 15.09 41.34
CA GLN A 571 -12.60 13.65 41.30
C GLN A 571 -11.45 13.36 40.32
N PRO A 572 -10.26 12.97 40.80
CA PRO A 572 -9.12 12.83 39.90
C PRO A 572 -9.22 11.66 38.93
N SER A 573 -10.02 10.63 39.25
CA SER A 573 -10.27 9.51 38.34
C SER A 573 -10.89 9.94 37.00
N GLU A 574 -11.61 11.07 36.97
CA GLU A 574 -12.14 11.65 35.73
C GLU A 574 -11.04 12.15 34.79
N PHE A 575 -10.03 12.86 35.32
CA PHE A 575 -8.88 13.32 34.53
C PHE A 575 -7.91 12.19 34.20
N MET A 576 -7.81 11.19 35.07
CA MET A 576 -6.95 10.04 34.84
C MET A 576 -7.33 9.29 33.55
N LYS A 577 -8.62 9.23 33.19
CA LYS A 577 -9.09 8.64 31.91
C LYS A 577 -8.44 9.34 30.70
N LEU A 578 -8.44 10.67 30.69
CA LEU A 578 -7.80 11.47 29.65
C LEU A 578 -6.27 11.28 29.66
N PHE A 579 -5.65 11.35 30.84
CA PHE A 579 -4.20 11.20 30.97
C PHE A 579 -3.72 9.80 30.55
N THR A 580 -4.52 8.75 30.81
CA THR A 580 -4.26 7.40 30.30
C THR A 580 -4.34 7.38 28.78
N ALA A 581 -5.35 7.99 28.15
CA ALA A 581 -5.44 8.05 26.68
C ALA A 581 -4.20 8.73 26.07
N MET A 582 -3.77 9.85 26.67
CA MET A 582 -2.57 10.58 26.26
C MET A 582 -1.29 9.76 26.43
N TYR A 583 -1.09 9.18 27.62
CA TYR A 583 0.09 8.38 27.93
C TYR A 583 0.17 7.11 27.08
N ALA A 584 -0.94 6.40 26.90
CA ALA A 584 -0.99 5.20 26.08
C ALA A 584 -0.63 5.52 24.61
N SER A 585 -1.16 6.62 24.08
CA SER A 585 -0.88 7.07 22.71
C SER A 585 0.60 7.42 22.51
N ASP A 586 1.19 8.15 23.47
CA ASP A 586 2.63 8.47 23.45
C ASP A 586 3.52 7.23 23.66
N TYR A 587 3.12 6.33 24.56
CA TYR A 587 3.82 5.09 24.86
C TYR A 587 3.94 4.21 23.60
N VAL A 588 2.83 4.00 22.88
CA VAL A 588 2.79 3.23 21.64
C VAL A 588 3.82 3.75 20.63
N LEU A 589 3.95 5.07 20.49
CA LEU A 589 4.90 5.66 19.56
C LEU A 589 6.35 5.49 19.99
N ARG A 590 6.65 5.80 21.26
CA ARG A 590 8.00 5.63 21.83
C ARG A 590 8.47 4.18 21.79
N LYS A 591 7.54 3.22 21.89
CA LYS A 591 7.81 1.78 21.91
C LYS A 591 7.41 1.06 20.63
N SER A 592 7.20 1.78 19.53
CA SER A 592 6.75 1.21 18.24
C SER A 592 7.59 0.03 17.75
N LYS A 593 8.92 0.07 17.91
CA LYS A 593 9.83 -1.04 17.53
C LYS A 593 9.71 -2.28 18.43
N GLU A 594 9.22 -2.11 19.65
CA GLU A 594 9.17 -3.14 20.69
C GLU A 594 7.73 -3.57 21.04
N ILE A 595 6.71 -2.95 20.43
CA ILE A 595 5.29 -3.14 20.79
C ILE A 595 4.80 -4.58 20.56
N GLY A 596 5.41 -5.30 19.61
CA GLY A 596 5.14 -6.73 19.38
C GLY A 596 5.73 -7.66 20.45
N SER A 597 6.62 -7.16 21.32
CA SER A 597 7.23 -7.95 22.39
C SER A 597 6.37 -7.95 23.66
N PHE A 598 6.07 -9.13 24.19
CA PHE A 598 5.36 -9.26 25.46
C PHE A 598 6.11 -8.59 26.62
N LEU A 599 7.42 -8.86 26.77
CA LEU A 599 8.21 -8.36 27.90
C LEU A 599 8.60 -6.89 27.78
N LYS A 600 8.96 -6.43 26.57
CA LYS A 600 9.48 -5.06 26.37
C LYS A 600 8.42 -4.04 25.97
N GLY A 601 7.33 -4.49 25.34
CA GLY A 601 6.23 -3.65 24.87
C GLY A 601 4.99 -3.74 25.76
N PHE A 602 4.42 -4.94 25.92
CA PHE A 602 3.13 -5.07 26.61
C PHE A 602 3.24 -4.98 28.15
N LEU A 603 4.13 -5.78 28.76
CA LEU A 603 4.23 -5.94 30.20
C LEU A 603 4.47 -4.62 30.98
N PRO A 604 5.35 -3.69 30.53
CA PRO A 604 5.57 -2.44 31.26
C PRO A 604 4.33 -1.55 31.29
N MET A 605 3.59 -1.47 30.18
CA MET A 605 2.33 -0.73 30.13
C MET A 605 1.26 -1.40 30.99
N ALA A 606 1.13 -2.73 30.91
CA ALA A 606 0.22 -3.49 31.75
C ALA A 606 0.50 -3.28 33.25
N ALA A 607 1.77 -3.30 33.67
CA ALA A 607 2.16 -3.06 35.06
C ALA A 607 1.73 -1.67 35.56
N VAL A 608 1.94 -0.63 34.74
CA VAL A 608 1.54 0.74 35.07
C VAL A 608 0.01 0.86 35.17
N ILE A 609 -0.73 0.28 34.24
CA ILE A 609 -2.21 0.29 34.29
C ILE A 609 -2.74 -0.52 35.48
N MET A 610 -2.10 -1.63 35.84
CA MET A 610 -2.45 -2.41 37.03
C MET A 610 -2.19 -1.63 38.32
N LEU A 611 -1.11 -0.85 38.40
CA LEU A 611 -0.84 0.04 39.52
C LEU A 611 -1.95 1.10 39.67
N ILE A 612 -2.33 1.77 38.58
CA ILE A 612 -3.45 2.73 38.58
C ILE A 612 -4.75 2.03 38.97
N GLY A 613 -4.99 0.83 38.45
CA GLY A 613 -6.14 0.02 38.82
C GLY A 613 -6.19 -0.31 40.30
N ALA A 614 -5.05 -0.65 40.92
CA ALA A 614 -4.97 -0.90 42.35
C ALA A 614 -5.33 0.36 43.16
N LEU A 615 -4.83 1.54 42.78
CA LEU A 615 -5.18 2.81 43.43
C LEU A 615 -6.69 3.10 43.32
N LEU A 616 -7.29 2.93 42.13
CA LEU A 616 -8.72 3.16 41.94
C LEU A 616 -9.59 2.17 42.72
N LEU A 617 -9.15 0.91 42.85
CA LEU A 617 -9.85 -0.09 43.67
C LEU A 617 -9.79 0.23 45.17
N LEU A 618 -8.74 0.92 45.64
CA LEU A 618 -8.65 1.47 47.01
C LEU A 618 -9.58 2.67 47.22
N GLU A 619 -9.96 3.39 46.16
CA GLU A 619 -10.97 4.47 46.13
C GLU A 619 -12.42 3.96 45.90
N PRO A 620 -12.67 2.67 46.14
CA PRO A 620 -13.75 1.88 45.54
C PRO A 620 -14.24 2.21 44.10
N ASP A 621 -13.44 2.81 43.21
CA ASP A 621 -13.86 3.30 41.88
C ASP A 621 -13.65 2.26 40.76
N PHE A 622 -14.49 1.23 40.77
CA PHE A 622 -14.45 0.16 39.75
C PHE A 622 -14.88 0.61 38.36
N GLY A 623 -15.68 1.68 38.28
CA GLY A 623 -16.13 2.24 37.02
C GLY A 623 -14.98 2.85 36.24
N ALA A 624 -14.23 3.74 36.89
CA ALA A 624 -13.07 4.38 36.28
C ALA A 624 -11.99 3.35 35.91
N PHE A 625 -11.73 2.35 36.76
CA PHE A 625 -10.78 1.28 36.46
C PHE A 625 -11.13 0.56 35.14
N ALA A 626 -12.38 0.13 34.98
CA ALA A 626 -12.81 -0.57 33.77
C ALA A 626 -12.63 0.29 32.51
N VAL A 627 -13.01 1.57 32.56
CA VAL A 627 -12.86 2.50 31.43
C VAL A 627 -11.39 2.74 31.10
N ILE A 628 -10.54 2.98 32.10
CA ILE A 628 -9.08 3.19 31.92
C ILE A 628 -8.42 1.95 31.31
N SER A 629 -8.77 0.75 31.78
CA SER A 629 -8.25 -0.50 31.21
C SER A 629 -8.65 -0.67 29.74
N VAL A 630 -9.90 -0.36 29.38
CA VAL A 630 -10.36 -0.43 27.98
C VAL A 630 -9.65 0.60 27.11
N ILE A 631 -9.51 1.85 27.56
CA ILE A 631 -8.76 2.90 26.86
C ILE A 631 -7.33 2.42 26.57
N ALA A 632 -6.60 1.97 27.60
CA ALA A 632 -5.23 1.52 27.46
C ALA A 632 -5.11 0.32 26.51
N MET A 633 -5.93 -0.70 26.71
CA MET A 633 -5.91 -1.93 25.92
C MET A 633 -6.25 -1.68 24.45
N CYS A 634 -7.34 -0.95 24.16
CA CYS A 634 -7.72 -0.63 22.79
C CYS A 634 -6.68 0.26 22.09
N THR A 635 -6.09 1.24 22.80
CA THR A 635 -5.02 2.07 22.23
C THR A 635 -3.79 1.24 21.87
N LEU A 636 -3.42 0.26 22.71
CA LEU A 636 -2.34 -0.67 22.42
C LEU A 636 -2.64 -1.59 21.23
N ILE A 637 -3.87 -2.11 21.12
CA ILE A 637 -4.31 -2.92 19.97
C ILE A 637 -4.20 -2.10 18.68
N LEU A 638 -4.72 -0.86 18.70
CA LEU A 638 -4.63 0.08 17.58
C LEU A 638 -3.17 0.45 17.26
N GLY A 639 -2.29 0.39 18.25
CA GLY A 639 -0.84 0.54 18.14
C GLY A 639 -0.09 -0.67 17.56
N GLY A 640 -0.77 -1.77 17.23
CA GLY A 640 -0.17 -2.92 16.54
C GLY A 640 0.44 -3.98 17.46
N ILE A 641 -0.16 -4.25 18.62
CA ILE A 641 0.23 -5.40 19.46
C ILE A 641 0.09 -6.75 18.72
N ASP A 642 1.00 -7.68 19.04
CA ASP A 642 1.00 -9.04 18.48
C ASP A 642 -0.30 -9.81 18.80
N LYS A 643 -0.84 -10.51 17.80
CA LYS A 643 -2.10 -11.26 17.90
C LYS A 643 -2.09 -12.34 19.00
N LYS A 644 -0.93 -12.90 19.34
CA LYS A 644 -0.78 -13.90 20.42
C LYS A 644 -1.02 -13.30 21.80
N ILE A 645 -0.55 -12.07 22.01
CA ILE A 645 -0.79 -11.32 23.25
C ILE A 645 -2.29 -11.04 23.40
N LEU A 646 -2.94 -10.65 22.29
CA LEU A 646 -4.38 -10.43 22.26
C LEU A 646 -5.19 -11.69 22.59
N MET A 647 -4.81 -12.85 22.02
CA MET A 647 -5.44 -14.14 22.35
C MET A 647 -5.28 -14.50 23.83
N GLY A 648 -4.07 -14.32 24.38
CA GLY A 648 -3.81 -14.56 25.81
C GLY A 648 -4.66 -13.67 26.72
N LEU A 649 -4.78 -12.37 26.39
CA LEU A 649 -5.57 -11.42 27.18
C LEU A 649 -7.07 -11.70 27.12
N SER A 650 -7.57 -12.21 25.99
CA SER A 650 -8.98 -12.60 25.85
C SER A 650 -9.38 -13.72 26.82
N ILE A 651 -8.41 -14.50 27.31
CA ILE A 651 -8.61 -15.54 28.33
C ILE A 651 -8.35 -15.00 29.74
N VAL A 652 -7.25 -14.27 29.93
CA VAL A 652 -6.84 -13.79 31.26
C VAL A 652 -7.76 -12.70 31.81
N ALA A 653 -8.24 -11.78 30.95
CA ALA A 653 -9.07 -10.67 31.40
C ALA A 653 -10.42 -11.12 32.01
N PRO A 654 -11.19 -12.05 31.41
CA PRO A 654 -12.38 -12.61 32.05
C PRO A 654 -12.10 -13.32 33.37
N ILE A 655 -11.00 -14.08 33.47
CA ILE A 655 -10.61 -14.78 34.70
C ILE A 655 -10.28 -13.78 35.81
N GLY A 656 -9.47 -12.75 35.51
CA GLY A 656 -9.15 -11.69 36.46
C GLY A 656 -10.39 -10.91 36.91
N MET A 657 -11.31 -10.64 35.98
CA MET A 657 -12.59 -10.01 36.28
C MET A 657 -13.45 -10.86 37.22
N ALA A 658 -13.57 -12.17 36.94
CA ALA A 658 -14.30 -13.11 37.80
C ALA A 658 -13.69 -13.16 39.20
N ALA A 659 -12.35 -13.29 39.30
CA ALA A 659 -11.64 -13.29 40.58
C ALA A 659 -11.88 -12.00 41.39
N LEU A 660 -11.90 -10.84 40.73
CA LEU A 660 -12.20 -9.56 41.37
C LEU A 660 -13.66 -9.44 41.84
N ILE A 661 -14.60 -10.07 41.14
CA ILE A 661 -16.02 -10.10 41.53
C ILE A 661 -16.21 -10.99 42.75
N PHE A 662 -15.62 -12.19 42.77
CA PHE A 662 -15.74 -13.13 43.88
C PHE A 662 -14.93 -12.74 45.12
N SER A 663 -13.90 -11.90 44.99
CA SER A 663 -13.10 -11.45 46.14
C SER A 663 -13.79 -10.46 47.07
N SER A 664 -14.97 -9.94 46.70
CA SER A 664 -15.72 -8.98 47.51
C SER A 664 -17.20 -9.31 47.47
N ASP A 665 -17.77 -9.64 48.63
CA ASP A 665 -19.21 -9.91 48.79
C ASP A 665 -20.05 -8.77 48.20
N TYR A 666 -19.65 -7.52 48.42
CA TYR A 666 -20.32 -6.36 47.83
C TYR A 666 -20.42 -6.40 46.30
N ARG A 667 -19.35 -6.82 45.59
CA ARG A 667 -19.32 -6.90 44.12
C ARG A 667 -20.14 -8.06 43.60
N TYR A 668 -20.06 -9.20 44.26
CA TYR A 668 -20.88 -10.37 43.95
C TYR A 668 -22.38 -10.08 44.13
N GLN A 669 -22.74 -9.36 45.20
CA GLN A 669 -24.14 -8.99 45.47
C GLN A 669 -24.71 -8.02 44.42
N ARG A 670 -23.90 -7.13 43.85
CA ARG A 670 -24.30 -6.29 42.70
C ARG A 670 -24.55 -7.10 41.43
N LEU A 671 -23.79 -8.18 41.22
CA LEU A 671 -23.98 -9.08 40.08
C LEU A 671 -25.28 -9.89 40.21
N ILE A 672 -25.57 -10.43 41.40
CA ILE A 672 -26.83 -11.14 41.65
C ILE A 672 -28.04 -10.20 41.52
N GLY A 673 -27.96 -9.01 42.11
CA GLY A 673 -29.02 -8.00 42.02
C GLY A 673 -29.30 -7.53 40.58
N PHE A 674 -28.34 -7.71 39.68
CA PHE A 674 -28.51 -7.50 38.24
C PHE A 674 -29.21 -8.66 37.53
N PHE A 675 -28.87 -9.92 37.85
CA PHE A 675 -29.47 -11.09 37.20
C PHE A 675 -30.95 -11.27 37.55
N ASN A 676 -31.36 -10.82 38.74
CA ASN A 676 -32.77 -10.86 39.15
C ASN A 676 -33.14 -9.64 40.02
N PRO A 677 -33.31 -8.45 39.40
CA PRO A 677 -33.60 -7.21 40.13
C PRO A 677 -34.97 -7.25 40.81
N TRP A 678 -35.90 -8.01 40.26
CA TRP A 678 -37.26 -8.18 40.80
C TRP A 678 -37.35 -9.14 42.00
N ALA A 679 -36.27 -9.90 42.30
CA ALA A 679 -36.25 -10.77 43.49
C ALA A 679 -36.09 -9.99 44.81
N ASP A 680 -35.51 -8.79 44.75
CA ASP A 680 -35.39 -7.87 45.88
C ASP A 680 -35.62 -6.42 45.40
N PRO A 681 -36.87 -6.09 45.01
CA PRO A 681 -37.20 -4.82 44.37
C PRO A 681 -37.15 -3.65 45.36
N TYR A 682 -37.14 -3.90 46.68
CA TYR A 682 -37.03 -2.88 47.73
C TYR A 682 -35.62 -2.74 48.32
N GLY A 683 -34.71 -3.66 47.99
CA GLY A 683 -33.33 -3.67 48.45
C GLY A 683 -32.34 -3.51 47.29
N LYS A 684 -31.62 -4.59 46.95
CA LYS A 684 -30.48 -4.54 46.00
C LYS A 684 -30.89 -4.26 44.55
N GLY A 685 -32.11 -4.65 44.17
CA GLY A 685 -32.66 -4.43 42.84
C GLY A 685 -33.40 -3.10 42.67
N TYR A 686 -33.53 -2.30 43.73
CA TYR A 686 -34.39 -1.11 43.75
C TYR A 686 -34.08 -0.10 42.64
N GLN A 687 -32.82 0.34 42.53
CA GLN A 687 -32.41 1.32 41.51
C GLN A 687 -32.67 0.83 40.08
N LEU A 688 -32.34 -0.44 39.81
CA LEU A 688 -32.50 -0.99 38.47
C LEU A 688 -33.98 -1.24 38.11
N SER A 689 -34.78 -1.74 39.06
CA SER A 689 -36.21 -1.99 38.85
C SER A 689 -36.95 -0.68 38.55
N HIS A 690 -36.67 0.39 39.32
CA HIS A 690 -37.24 1.72 39.09
C HIS A 690 -36.77 2.35 37.76
N ALA A 691 -35.50 2.13 37.37
CA ALA A 691 -35.03 2.56 36.05
C ALA A 691 -35.79 1.86 34.91
N LEU A 692 -36.04 0.55 35.02
CA LEU A 692 -36.82 -0.21 34.03
C LEU A 692 -38.30 0.21 34.00
N ILE A 693 -38.89 0.54 35.16
CA ILE A 693 -40.24 1.12 35.24
C ILE A 693 -40.30 2.47 34.52
N ALA A 694 -39.30 3.33 34.71
CA ALA A 694 -39.18 4.62 34.02
C ALA A 694 -39.20 4.45 32.49
N PHE A 695 -38.39 3.51 31.97
CA PHE A 695 -38.39 3.19 30.53
C PHE A 695 -39.74 2.63 30.06
N GLY A 696 -40.36 1.73 30.84
CA GLY A 696 -41.66 1.15 30.50
C GLY A 696 -42.77 2.20 30.41
N ARG A 697 -42.76 3.20 31.30
CA ARG A 697 -43.72 4.31 31.31
C ARG A 697 -43.51 5.33 30.20
N GLY A 698 -42.29 5.42 29.68
CA GLY A 698 -41.96 6.37 28.61
C GLY A 698 -42.59 6.03 27.26
N GLU A 699 -43.01 4.78 27.02
CA GLU A 699 -43.53 4.34 25.72
C GLU A 699 -42.67 4.85 24.53
N PHE A 700 -43.29 5.27 23.42
CA PHE A 700 -42.56 5.78 22.25
C PHE A 700 -42.12 7.25 22.39
N PHE A 701 -42.93 8.11 23.01
CA PHE A 701 -42.76 9.58 22.98
C PHE A 701 -42.61 10.24 24.36
N GLY A 702 -42.74 9.47 25.43
CA GLY A 702 -42.57 9.96 26.80
C GLY A 702 -43.84 10.57 27.38
N VAL A 703 -43.80 10.82 28.69
CA VAL A 703 -44.87 11.49 29.43
C VAL A 703 -44.77 13.02 29.38
N GLY A 704 -43.74 13.56 28.72
CA GLY A 704 -43.45 14.99 28.62
C GLY A 704 -42.39 15.45 29.63
N LEU A 705 -41.64 16.50 29.26
CA LEU A 705 -40.64 17.14 30.12
C LEU A 705 -41.27 17.59 31.42
N GLY A 706 -40.68 17.20 32.55
CA GLY A 706 -41.24 17.52 33.86
C GLY A 706 -42.20 16.45 34.39
N GLY A 707 -42.70 15.54 33.56
CA GLY A 707 -43.75 14.57 33.90
C GLY A 707 -43.27 13.25 34.53
N SER A 708 -41.95 13.03 34.66
CA SER A 708 -41.43 11.82 35.29
C SER A 708 -41.93 11.70 36.73
N VAL A 709 -42.38 10.50 37.10
CA VAL A 709 -42.71 10.18 38.49
C VAL A 709 -41.51 9.56 39.20
N GLU A 710 -40.64 8.85 38.48
CA GLU A 710 -39.48 8.19 39.08
C GLU A 710 -38.47 9.18 39.69
N LYS A 711 -38.45 10.44 39.22
CA LYS A 711 -37.67 11.52 39.84
C LYS A 711 -38.18 12.01 41.20
N LEU A 712 -39.41 11.64 41.62
CA LEU A 712 -40.01 12.02 42.90
C LEU A 712 -39.46 11.16 44.06
N LEU A 713 -38.13 11.05 44.17
CA LEU A 713 -37.40 10.25 45.17
C LEU A 713 -37.54 8.72 45.03
N TYR A 714 -38.27 8.22 44.03
CA TYR A 714 -38.37 6.78 43.75
C TYR A 714 -37.08 6.24 43.15
N LEU A 715 -36.38 7.00 42.31
CA LEU A 715 -35.09 6.63 41.74
C LEU A 715 -33.94 7.38 42.45
N PRO A 716 -33.11 6.68 43.26
CA PRO A 716 -31.92 7.27 43.85
C PRO A 716 -30.91 7.62 42.75
N GLU A 717 -30.16 8.72 42.92
CA GLU A 717 -29.11 9.13 41.96
C GLU A 717 -29.63 9.39 40.52
N ALA A 718 -30.90 9.81 40.39
CA ALA A 718 -31.55 10.11 39.10
C ALA A 718 -30.89 11.24 38.28
N HIS A 719 -30.10 12.11 38.91
CA HIS A 719 -29.40 13.23 38.25
C HIS A 719 -27.94 12.90 37.91
N THR A 720 -27.41 11.78 38.40
CA THR A 720 -26.05 11.31 38.18
C THR A 720 -26.09 10.05 37.31
N ASP A 721 -26.13 8.86 37.89
CA ASP A 721 -25.92 7.59 37.19
C ASP A 721 -27.14 7.12 36.40
N PHE A 722 -28.36 7.52 36.81
CA PHE A 722 -29.62 7.07 36.21
C PHE A 722 -30.37 8.14 35.41
N ILE A 723 -29.66 9.17 34.92
CA ILE A 723 -30.27 10.27 34.17
C ILE A 723 -30.96 9.82 32.88
N LEU A 724 -30.49 8.74 32.27
CA LEU A 724 -31.07 8.19 31.05
C LEU A 724 -32.44 7.56 31.29
N ALA A 725 -32.67 6.95 32.46
CA ALA A 725 -33.97 6.39 32.81
C ALA A 725 -35.05 7.49 32.92
N VAL A 726 -34.72 8.62 33.56
CA VAL A 726 -35.62 9.78 33.62
C VAL A 726 -35.84 10.38 32.22
N LEU A 727 -34.79 10.49 31.40
CA LEU A 727 -34.93 10.92 30.01
C LEU A 727 -35.84 9.97 29.22
N GLY A 728 -35.70 8.66 29.43
CA GLY A 728 -36.55 7.64 28.84
C GLY A 728 -38.01 7.75 29.25
N GLU A 729 -38.30 8.10 30.50
CA GLU A 729 -39.68 8.35 30.95
C GLU A 729 -40.24 9.64 30.32
N GLU A 730 -39.48 10.74 30.34
CA GLU A 730 -39.98 12.07 29.89
C GLU A 730 -40.08 12.22 28.37
N PHE A 731 -39.16 11.62 27.61
CA PHE A 731 -39.07 11.73 26.14
C PHE A 731 -39.28 10.40 25.39
N GLY A 732 -39.50 9.30 26.11
CA GLY A 732 -39.79 8.00 25.54
C GLY A 732 -38.62 7.39 24.79
N PHE A 733 -38.92 6.32 24.05
CA PHE A 733 -37.98 5.66 23.15
C PHE A 733 -37.31 6.62 22.16
N SER A 734 -38.05 7.61 21.64
CA SER A 734 -37.52 8.59 20.69
C SER A 734 -36.40 9.44 21.28
N GLY A 735 -36.54 9.94 22.52
CA GLY A 735 -35.49 10.70 23.19
C GLY A 735 -34.23 9.89 23.44
N VAL A 736 -34.40 8.63 23.87
CA VAL A 736 -33.28 7.70 24.09
C VAL A 736 -32.51 7.44 22.79
N LEU A 737 -33.22 7.20 21.68
CA LEU A 737 -32.60 7.03 20.36
C LEU A 737 -31.83 8.27 19.91
N ILE A 738 -32.35 9.48 20.15
CA ILE A 738 -31.64 10.72 19.82
C ILE A 738 -30.32 10.80 20.59
N VAL A 739 -30.32 10.53 21.89
CA VAL A 739 -29.09 10.55 22.70
C VAL A 739 -28.10 9.48 22.22
N ILE A 740 -28.55 8.25 21.97
CA ILE A 740 -27.69 7.18 21.42
C ILE A 740 -27.11 7.60 20.06
N GLY A 741 -27.93 8.20 19.19
CA GLY A 741 -27.52 8.69 17.88
C GLY A 741 -26.45 9.78 17.98
N LEU A 742 -26.62 10.76 18.85
CA LEU A 742 -25.66 11.84 19.09
C LEU A 742 -24.32 11.30 19.63
N PHE A 743 -24.35 10.36 20.58
CA PHE A 743 -23.14 9.72 21.09
C PHE A 743 -22.44 8.86 20.02
N SER A 744 -23.21 8.09 19.26
CA SER A 744 -22.67 7.28 18.16
C SER A 744 -22.00 8.17 17.12
N TRP A 745 -22.63 9.29 16.78
CA TRP A 745 -22.07 10.27 15.86
C TRP A 745 -20.78 10.90 16.41
N LEU A 746 -20.73 11.28 17.69
CA LEU A 746 -19.53 11.80 18.35
C LEU A 746 -18.37 10.80 18.28
N VAL A 747 -18.61 9.53 18.60
CA VAL A 747 -17.60 8.47 18.51
C VAL A 747 -17.13 8.27 17.07
N ILE A 748 -18.06 8.18 16.10
CA ILE A 748 -17.72 8.05 14.67
C ILE A 748 -16.85 9.23 14.21
N ARG A 749 -17.16 10.46 14.62
CA ARG A 749 -16.34 11.62 14.29
C ARG A 749 -14.96 11.58 14.92
N ALA A 750 -14.82 11.12 16.17
CA ALA A 750 -13.51 10.96 16.80
C ALA A 750 -12.60 10.00 16.00
N PHE A 751 -13.15 8.89 15.50
CA PHE A 751 -12.44 7.98 14.59
C PHE A 751 -12.21 8.57 13.19
N GLY A 752 -13.13 9.40 12.70
CA GLY A 752 -12.94 10.16 11.45
C GLY A 752 -11.76 11.14 11.53
N ILE A 753 -11.66 11.91 12.62
CA ILE A 753 -10.53 12.81 12.90
C ILE A 753 -9.23 12.02 13.01
N ALA A 754 -9.26 10.85 13.64
CA ALA A 754 -8.10 9.97 13.71
C ALA A 754 -7.63 9.50 12.32
N LYS A 755 -8.57 9.12 11.45
CA LYS A 755 -8.26 8.73 10.07
C LYS A 755 -7.56 9.86 9.31
N GLU A 756 -8.04 11.09 9.45
CA GLU A 756 -7.39 12.27 8.86
C GLU A 756 -5.99 12.50 9.45
N ALA A 757 -5.81 12.33 10.75
CA ALA A 757 -4.50 12.42 11.39
C ALA A 757 -3.50 11.36 10.89
N ILE A 758 -3.96 10.13 10.63
CA ILE A 758 -3.12 9.05 10.02
C ILE A 758 -2.66 9.46 8.62
N ILE A 759 -3.57 9.99 7.81
CA ILE A 759 -3.26 10.46 6.45
C ILE A 759 -2.26 11.64 6.47
N ASN A 760 -2.20 12.38 7.58
CA ASN A 760 -1.24 13.46 7.82
C ASN A 760 0.01 13.01 8.60
N GLU A 761 0.26 11.69 8.71
CA GLU A 761 1.38 11.09 9.44
C GLU A 761 1.51 11.54 10.91
N SER A 762 0.41 12.06 11.48
CA SER A 762 0.33 12.55 12.86
C SER A 762 -0.19 11.44 13.78
N TYR A 763 0.61 10.39 13.93
CA TYR A 763 0.19 9.16 14.62
C TYR A 763 -0.21 9.34 16.09
N TYR A 764 0.39 10.30 16.81
CA TYR A 764 0.00 10.60 18.21
C TYR A 764 -1.42 11.13 18.26
N SER A 765 -1.71 12.11 17.40
CA SER A 765 -3.02 12.72 17.28
C SER A 765 -4.09 11.71 16.86
N ALA A 766 -3.72 10.75 15.99
CA ALA A 766 -4.60 9.66 15.60
C ALA A 766 -4.97 8.75 16.77
N LEU A 767 -3.97 8.22 17.49
CA LEU A 767 -4.18 7.34 18.64
C LEU A 767 -4.92 8.05 19.78
N LEU A 768 -4.60 9.32 20.05
CA LEU A 768 -5.28 10.10 21.07
C LEU A 768 -6.75 10.35 20.71
N SER A 769 -7.04 10.67 19.45
CA SER A 769 -8.43 10.84 18.98
C SER A 769 -9.23 9.55 19.12
N GLN A 770 -8.63 8.40 18.77
CA GLN A 770 -9.24 7.08 18.98
C GLN A 770 -9.43 6.79 20.47
N GLY A 771 -8.44 7.05 21.31
CA GLY A 771 -8.50 6.85 22.76
C GLY A 771 -9.62 7.67 23.41
N ILE A 772 -9.80 8.93 23.01
CA ILE A 772 -10.91 9.78 23.44
C ILE A 772 -12.25 9.21 22.93
N GLY A 773 -12.33 8.80 21.67
CA GLY A 773 -13.54 8.15 21.12
C GLY A 773 -13.92 6.86 21.87
N ILE A 774 -12.94 6.01 22.18
CA ILE A 774 -13.09 4.79 22.97
C ILE A 774 -13.58 5.12 24.38
N TRP A 775 -13.05 6.18 25.01
CA TRP A 775 -13.50 6.63 26.31
C TRP A 775 -14.99 7.01 26.30
N PHE A 776 -15.40 7.95 25.44
CA PHE A 776 -16.79 8.38 25.33
C PHE A 776 -17.73 7.21 25.00
N GLY A 777 -17.34 6.35 24.05
CA GLY A 777 -18.12 5.19 23.65
C GLY A 777 -18.27 4.18 24.78
N THR A 778 -17.16 3.79 25.44
CA THR A 778 -17.18 2.79 26.50
C THR A 778 -17.96 3.27 27.72
N GLN A 779 -17.72 4.50 28.17
CA GLN A 779 -18.44 5.06 29.32
C GLN A 779 -19.93 5.25 29.01
N GLY A 780 -20.28 5.66 27.79
CA GLY A 780 -21.66 5.75 27.31
C GLY A 780 -22.36 4.38 27.30
N ILE A 781 -21.75 3.37 26.66
CA ILE A 781 -22.30 2.01 26.60
C ILE A 781 -22.50 1.43 28.00
N ILE A 782 -21.53 1.60 28.90
CA ILE A 782 -21.64 1.09 30.27
C ILE A 782 -22.80 1.77 31.00
N ASN A 783 -22.88 3.11 30.98
CA ASN A 783 -23.96 3.83 31.67
C ASN A 783 -25.34 3.49 31.10
N MET A 784 -25.50 3.55 29.78
CA MET A 784 -26.78 3.24 29.12
C MET A 784 -27.18 1.77 29.34
N GLY A 785 -26.24 0.84 29.26
CA GLY A 785 -26.47 -0.57 29.52
C GLY A 785 -26.86 -0.86 30.98
N VAL A 786 -26.30 -0.12 31.95
CA VAL A 786 -26.73 -0.21 33.35
C VAL A 786 -28.17 0.26 33.52
N ASN A 787 -28.54 1.38 32.92
CA ASN A 787 -29.90 1.94 33.00
C ASN A 787 -30.95 0.99 32.40
N MET A 788 -30.59 0.24 31.36
CA MET A 788 -31.46 -0.70 30.65
C MET A 788 -31.42 -2.14 31.20
N GLY A 789 -30.65 -2.41 32.27
CA GLY A 789 -30.50 -3.77 32.80
C GLY A 789 -29.76 -4.74 31.88
N LEU A 790 -28.87 -4.24 31.03
CA LEU A 790 -27.95 -5.03 30.21
C LEU A 790 -26.57 -5.23 30.90
N LEU A 791 -26.23 -4.36 31.84
CA LEU A 791 -24.98 -4.41 32.62
C LEU A 791 -25.24 -4.17 34.12
N PRO A 792 -24.39 -4.71 35.02
CA PRO A 792 -24.57 -4.58 36.46
C PRO A 792 -24.33 -3.15 36.95
N THR A 793 -25.11 -2.71 37.95
CA THR A 793 -25.13 -1.32 38.42
C THR A 793 -23.77 -0.83 38.90
N LYS A 794 -23.32 0.30 38.33
CA LYS A 794 -22.07 0.98 38.68
C LYS A 794 -22.27 2.49 38.71
N GLY A 795 -21.51 3.16 39.57
CA GLY A 795 -21.48 4.61 39.64
C GLY A 795 -20.58 5.19 38.56
N LEU A 796 -21.11 5.36 37.36
CA LEU A 796 -20.45 5.97 36.22
C LEU A 796 -21.42 6.97 35.60
N THR A 797 -21.01 8.22 35.56
CA THR A 797 -21.78 9.29 34.93
C THR A 797 -21.84 9.11 33.42
N LEU A 798 -22.96 9.48 32.81
CA LEU A 798 -23.06 9.60 31.36
C LEU A 798 -22.28 10.85 30.91
N PRO A 799 -21.27 10.74 30.03
CA PRO A 799 -20.46 11.89 29.65
C PRO A 799 -21.31 13.05 29.11
N LEU A 800 -20.95 14.29 29.44
CA LEU A 800 -21.65 15.53 29.04
C LEU A 800 -23.09 15.71 29.56
N LEU A 801 -23.80 14.63 29.90
CA LEU A 801 -25.22 14.67 30.29
C LEU A 801 -25.41 14.67 31.81
N SER A 802 -24.82 13.69 32.50
CA SER A 802 -25.02 13.49 33.93
C SER A 802 -24.41 14.62 34.76
N TYR A 803 -24.98 14.86 35.94
CA TYR A 803 -24.33 15.69 36.95
C TYR A 803 -23.04 14.99 37.43
N GLY A 804 -21.91 15.68 37.30
CA GLY A 804 -20.61 15.06 37.58
C GLY A 804 -19.46 16.02 37.92
N GLY A 805 -19.74 17.33 38.01
CA GLY A 805 -18.75 18.36 38.35
C GLY A 805 -17.47 18.29 37.49
N SER A 806 -16.39 17.79 38.09
CA SER A 806 -15.10 17.57 37.41
C SER A 806 -15.18 16.63 36.20
N GLY A 807 -16.16 15.72 36.15
CA GLY A 807 -16.38 14.85 34.99
C GLY A 807 -16.74 15.64 33.73
N ILE A 808 -17.60 16.65 33.84
CA ILE A 808 -17.93 17.54 32.70
C ILE A 808 -16.70 18.33 32.27
N LEU A 809 -15.93 18.83 33.24
CA LEU A 809 -14.73 19.59 32.93
C LEU A 809 -13.70 18.72 32.19
N ALA A 810 -13.47 17.48 32.63
CA ALA A 810 -12.60 16.53 31.94
C ALA A 810 -13.10 16.19 30.53
N ASN A 811 -14.41 15.97 30.36
CA ASN A 811 -15.03 15.72 29.05
C ASN A 811 -14.86 16.92 28.09
N MET A 812 -15.06 18.14 28.58
CA MET A 812 -14.90 19.36 27.76
C MET A 812 -13.45 19.59 27.36
N VAL A 813 -12.49 19.31 28.24
CA VAL A 813 -11.05 19.33 27.91
C VAL A 813 -10.74 18.29 26.82
N ALA A 814 -11.26 17.07 26.95
CA ALA A 814 -11.07 16.03 25.95
C ALA A 814 -11.63 16.41 24.57
N LEU A 815 -12.83 17.00 24.53
CA LEU A 815 -13.43 17.52 23.29
C LEU A 815 -12.64 18.68 22.70
N ALA A 816 -12.11 19.58 23.53
CA ALA A 816 -11.25 20.67 23.08
C ALA A 816 -9.94 20.15 22.46
N ILE A 817 -9.35 19.10 23.03
CA ILE A 817 -8.19 18.40 22.45
C ILE A 817 -8.58 17.77 21.10
N LEU A 818 -9.73 17.10 21.01
CA LEU A 818 -10.20 16.48 19.78
C LEU A 818 -10.44 17.50 18.66
N LEU A 819 -11.06 18.64 18.99
CA LEU A 819 -11.23 19.78 18.08
C LEU A 819 -9.89 20.41 17.69
N ARG A 820 -8.93 20.47 18.62
CA ARG A 820 -7.58 20.97 18.33
C ARG A 820 -6.86 20.06 17.34
N ILE A 821 -6.97 18.75 17.49
CA ILE A 821 -6.41 17.77 16.55
C ILE A 821 -7.00 17.98 15.16
N ASP A 822 -8.32 18.08 15.04
CA ASP A 822 -9.00 18.32 13.77
C ASP A 822 -8.58 19.66 13.13
N TRP A 823 -8.48 20.73 13.93
CA TRP A 823 -8.00 22.03 13.46
C TRP A 823 -6.56 21.95 12.91
N GLU A 824 -5.64 21.27 13.60
CA GLU A 824 -4.28 21.06 13.10
C GLU A 824 -4.24 20.17 11.84
N ASN A 825 -5.09 19.14 11.77
CA ASN A 825 -5.22 18.30 10.56
C ASN A 825 -5.66 19.13 9.35
N ARG A 826 -6.65 20.02 9.53
CA ARG A 826 -7.18 20.91 8.49
C ARG A 826 -6.20 22.01 8.10
N ARG A 827 -5.35 22.47 9.02
CA ARG A 827 -4.25 23.40 8.71
C ARG A 827 -3.13 22.74 7.91
N GLY A 828 -2.74 21.52 8.29
CA GLY A 828 -1.80 20.71 7.50
C GLY A 828 -2.31 20.48 6.07
N LEU A 829 -3.62 20.27 5.91
CA LEU A 829 -4.31 20.19 4.61
C LEU A 829 -4.28 21.50 3.80
N ARG A 830 -4.17 22.66 4.46
CA ARG A 830 -4.13 24.00 3.84
C ARG A 830 -2.71 24.52 3.60
N GLY A 831 -1.68 23.83 4.08
CA GLY A 831 -0.30 24.30 4.03
C GLY A 831 0.00 25.52 4.91
N ILE A 832 -0.74 25.72 6.02
CA ILE A 832 -0.63 26.89 6.94
C ILE A 832 -0.11 26.50 8.32
#